data_AF-A0A371E752-F1
#
_entry.id   AF-A0A371E752-F1
#
_cell.length_a   1.000
_cell.length_b   1.000
_cell.length_c   1.000
_cell.angle_alpha   90.00
_cell.angle_beta   90.00
_cell.angle_gamma   90.00
#
_symmetry.space_group_name_H-M   'P 1'
#
loop_
_entity.id
_entity.type
_entity.pdbx_description
1 polymer ?
#
loop_
_entity_poly.entity_id
_entity_poly.type
_entity_poly.pdbx_seq_one_letter_code
_entity_poly.pdbx_strand_id
1 'polypeptide(L)'
;MESFHNPIKTQPLTKFILVSSSICALSLCVSMLLLAKPNVGPSSPQHVSDSYPTTVDHLVFGLASTGASWPKRKDYTKLWWNFKHNQTMRGCVFVDTLPHENANTDASLPPLCVSEDTSRFPYTYKGGLRSAIRVARVVKETVALNHSGVRWYVFGDDDTIFFPHNLVKTLSKYDHRLWYYVGSNSEIYEGTQVFGFGMAFGGGGFAISSSLAQVLAKVLDSCIQRYSHLYGSDARVYSCITELGVGLTHEPGFHQVDLRGNIFGLLAAHPLTPLLSLHHPDYIDPIFPNMTTIESLQHLFEAVNVDSERILRQTVCYEKRLSWTISMSWGYAVQVFQNNILLPEVLRVQKTFMQWLEGDVLRGIYTFNIREVDPDPCKRPTIFYLDKVSSGKDGIISSYKKYFQNCSFEAPMKELEVIKVVTNKLYLDNTQTPRRHCCDVLPSNADTSHFLYTYKPGGLRSAIRVARVVKETVALNHSGVRWYVFGDDDTIFFPHNLVKTLSKYDHRLWYYVGSNSEIYEASQVFGFGMAFGGGGFAISSSLAQILAKVFDSCIQRYSHLYGSDARVYSCITELGVGLTHEPGFHQVDLRGNIFGLLAAHPLTPLLSLHHPDHTDPIFPNMTTTKSLQHLFEAQPRGIQNIEEEGIPPLNKPLHKITTTQSLIINLLLVSFSLCAIYTLAPVLLLSTSSNLENVHFSLQTVHESTTLDHLVFGIASSGSSWPKRKEYVKLWWNSVVNTTMKGCVFVDSINQDQDKDKDNGTLPPLCVSEDISRFRYTYPGRGGMRSAIRVARVVKETVALNHSRVRWYVFGDDDTLFFPRNLVKTLSKYDHGLWYYIGANSESYKQNWFFGFGMGFGGAGFAISSSLARVLAKVFDSCIERYPHLYGSDARVYSCMTELGVGLTHEPGFHQVDLRGNGFGLLTAHPVTPLLSLHHPDYTDPIFPYMTTIKALQHLFEAANVDSQRLLQQTVCYEKRLSRTISVSWGYAAQVYQNHMSLPDVLKVEKTFKHWTGGNVLADLFTFNTRELHPDPCKRPTIFYLENLSHAKHGIIISSYRKSFQNCSSNVAPDVIRVATSKLELDIKQLLSQRRHCCDVLPSSVPGLMEIAIRECAEDELIHMQ
;
A
#
# COMPACT_ATOMS: atom_id res chain seq x y z
N MET A 1 -81.71 45.62 11.61
CA MET A 1 -82.07 45.07 10.29
C MET A 1 -81.38 43.72 10.21
N GLU A 2 -82.01 42.63 10.67
CA GLU A 2 -83.02 41.84 9.91
C GLU A 2 -82.50 41.51 8.51
N SER A 3 -82.52 40.30 7.97
CA SER A 3 -82.97 38.93 8.34
C SER A 3 -82.35 38.04 7.22
N PHE A 4 -82.09 36.74 7.31
CA PHE A 4 -83.03 35.61 7.39
C PHE A 4 -82.23 34.28 7.40
N HIS A 5 -82.80 33.26 8.06
CA HIS A 5 -82.69 31.79 7.87
C HIS A 5 -81.44 30.98 8.30
N ASN A 6 -81.45 30.48 9.56
CA ASN A 6 -81.75 29.11 10.06
C ASN A 6 -81.42 27.83 9.21
N PRO A 7 -81.31 26.61 9.81
CA PRO A 7 -80.05 25.99 10.27
C PRO A 7 -79.82 24.54 9.76
N ILE A 8 -78.59 23.99 9.81
CA ILE A 8 -78.33 22.55 9.67
C ILE A 8 -77.36 22.05 10.76
N LYS A 9 -77.76 20.95 11.43
CA LYS A 9 -77.19 20.27 12.60
C LYS A 9 -75.76 19.74 12.42
N THR A 10 -74.87 19.98 13.39
CA THR A 10 -73.55 19.35 13.54
C THR A 10 -73.38 18.71 14.92
N GLN A 11 -74.04 17.57 15.16
CA GLN A 11 -73.82 16.73 16.36
C GLN A 11 -72.89 15.51 16.21
N PRO A 12 -72.45 15.03 15.03
CA PRO A 12 -71.51 13.89 14.96
C PRO A 12 -70.03 14.30 14.98
N LEU A 13 -69.69 15.54 14.61
CA LEU A 13 -68.30 15.97 14.43
C LEU A 13 -67.54 16.16 15.76
N THR A 14 -68.22 16.65 16.80
CA THR A 14 -67.63 16.89 18.13
C THR A 14 -67.32 15.57 18.86
N LYS A 15 -68.15 14.52 18.69
CA LYS A 15 -67.87 13.19 19.24
C LYS A 15 -66.69 12.51 18.53
N PHE A 16 -66.50 12.75 17.23
CA PHE A 16 -65.38 12.18 16.48
C PHE A 16 -64.03 12.79 16.86
N ILE A 17 -63.99 14.10 17.11
CA ILE A 17 -62.77 14.82 17.53
C ILE A 17 -62.34 14.41 18.95
N LEU A 18 -63.29 14.18 19.87
CA LEU A 18 -63.00 13.71 21.23
C LEU A 18 -62.45 12.28 21.27
N VAL A 19 -62.94 11.40 20.39
CA VAL A 19 -62.45 10.01 20.31
C VAL A 19 -61.07 9.95 19.64
N SER A 20 -60.85 10.74 18.58
CA SER A 20 -59.55 10.83 17.89
C SER A 20 -58.43 11.39 18.78
N SER A 21 -58.71 12.44 19.55
CA SER A 21 -57.72 13.02 20.48
C SER A 21 -57.39 12.07 21.64
N SER A 22 -58.38 11.33 22.14
CA SER A 22 -58.18 10.33 23.20
C SER A 22 -57.32 9.15 22.75
N ILE A 23 -57.45 8.71 21.49
CA ILE A 23 -56.65 7.62 20.92
C ILE A 23 -55.21 8.08 20.63
N CYS A 24 -55.02 9.29 20.07
CA CYS A 24 -53.67 9.83 19.79
C CYS A 24 -52.94 10.11 21.14
N ALA A 25 -53.65 10.46 22.23
CA ALA A 25 -53.07 10.57 23.59
C ALA A 25 -52.71 9.22 24.25
N LEU A 26 -53.57 8.20 24.11
CA LEU A 26 -53.26 6.84 24.61
C LEU A 26 -52.05 6.23 23.88
N SER A 27 -51.95 6.46 22.57
CA SER A 27 -50.78 6.04 21.76
C SER A 27 -49.49 6.69 22.25
N LEU A 28 -49.52 7.99 22.59
CA LEU A 28 -48.36 8.71 23.14
C LEU A 28 -47.96 8.17 24.52
N CYS A 29 -48.92 7.85 25.38
CA CYS A 29 -48.64 7.24 26.69
C CYS A 29 -48.04 5.83 26.56
N VAL A 30 -48.52 5.00 25.63
CA VAL A 30 -47.97 3.64 25.40
C VAL A 30 -46.56 3.71 24.79
N SER A 31 -46.29 4.64 23.87
CA SER A 31 -44.94 4.86 23.34
C SER A 31 -43.95 5.35 24.41
N MET A 32 -44.38 6.23 25.33
CA MET A 32 -43.53 6.70 26.45
C MET A 32 -43.31 5.60 27.51
N LEU A 33 -44.29 4.73 27.74
CA LEU A 33 -44.15 3.56 28.63
C LEU A 33 -43.26 2.45 28.04
N LEU A 34 -43.19 2.32 26.71
CA LEU A 34 -42.26 1.41 26.03
C LEU A 34 -40.81 1.94 26.00
N LEU A 35 -40.62 3.26 26.08
CA LEU A 35 -39.30 3.91 26.17
C LEU A 35 -38.75 3.99 27.60
N ALA A 36 -39.60 3.78 28.62
CA ALA A 36 -39.20 3.79 30.02
C ALA A 36 -39.03 2.35 30.57
N LYS A 37 -37.92 1.69 30.24
CA LYS A 37 -37.40 0.56 31.05
C LYS A 37 -36.03 0.92 31.64
N PRO A 38 -35.77 0.56 32.91
CA PRO A 38 -34.55 0.93 33.60
C PRO A 38 -33.38 0.05 33.14
N ASN A 39 -32.28 0.65 32.68
CA ASN A 39 -31.04 -0.07 32.41
C ASN A 39 -30.24 -0.23 33.71
N VAL A 40 -30.25 -1.44 34.26
CA VAL A 40 -29.22 -1.98 35.15
C VAL A 40 -28.52 -3.10 34.36
N GLY A 41 -27.25 -2.91 33.98
CA GLY A 41 -26.42 -3.87 33.23
C GLY A 41 -25.47 -3.22 32.22
N PRO A 42 -24.29 -3.82 31.93
CA PRO A 42 -22.99 -3.13 31.89
C PRO A 42 -22.72 -2.34 30.59
N SER A 43 -21.91 -1.30 30.72
CA SER A 43 -21.47 -0.36 29.69
C SER A 43 -20.83 -1.04 28.47
N SER A 44 -21.51 -0.98 27.32
CA SER A 44 -20.94 -1.23 26.00
C SER A 44 -20.23 0.05 25.51
N PRO A 45 -19.03 -0.02 24.89
CA PRO A 45 -18.32 1.17 24.43
C PRO A 45 -19.05 1.80 23.23
N GLN A 46 -19.25 3.11 23.28
CA GLN A 46 -19.81 3.91 22.19
C GLN A 46 -19.00 3.69 20.90
N HIS A 47 -19.64 3.18 19.86
CA HIS A 47 -19.13 3.22 18.49
C HIS A 47 -19.14 4.67 17.98
N VAL A 48 -18.07 5.40 18.25
CA VAL A 48 -17.76 6.63 17.51
C VAL A 48 -17.34 6.21 16.10
N SER A 49 -18.09 6.66 15.10
CA SER A 49 -17.70 6.59 13.69
C SER A 49 -16.49 7.51 13.50
N ASP A 50 -15.29 6.96 13.68
CA ASP A 50 -14.04 7.71 13.63
C ASP A 50 -13.62 7.93 12.16
N SER A 51 -14.34 8.84 11.47
CA SER A 51 -13.99 9.30 10.12
C SER A 51 -12.81 10.30 10.11
N TYR A 52 -12.25 10.62 11.27
CA TYR A 52 -11.17 11.58 11.41
C TYR A 52 -9.79 10.95 11.13
N PRO A 53 -8.91 11.62 10.36
CA PRO A 53 -7.54 11.16 10.13
C PRO A 53 -6.80 10.92 11.44
N THR A 54 -5.93 9.90 11.48
CA THR A 54 -5.00 9.70 12.61
C THR A 54 -4.07 10.91 12.69
N THR A 55 -3.87 11.40 13.91
CA THR A 55 -3.02 12.55 14.26
C THR A 55 -2.09 12.15 15.40
N VAL A 56 -1.14 13.01 15.76
CA VAL A 56 -0.23 12.75 16.90
C VAL A 56 -0.98 12.57 18.22
N ASP A 57 -2.13 13.23 18.38
CA ASP A 57 -3.00 13.11 19.57
C ASP A 57 -3.66 11.72 19.68
N HIS A 58 -3.52 10.86 18.68
CA HIS A 58 -3.99 9.48 18.74
C HIS A 58 -2.87 8.50 19.13
N LEU A 59 -1.63 8.97 19.23
CA LEU A 59 -0.46 8.18 19.63
C LEU A 59 -0.19 8.37 21.14
N VAL A 60 0.36 7.33 21.77
CA VAL A 60 0.89 7.37 23.15
C VAL A 60 2.26 6.71 23.15
N PHE A 61 3.26 7.39 23.70
CA PHE A 61 4.65 6.93 23.73
C PHE A 61 5.00 6.30 25.08
N GLY A 62 5.55 5.08 25.07
CA GLY A 62 6.16 4.44 26.23
C GLY A 62 7.66 4.31 26.00
N LEU A 63 8.45 5.20 26.58
CA LEU A 63 9.91 5.21 26.42
C LEU A 63 10.58 4.52 27.60
N ALA A 64 11.51 3.60 27.36
CA ALA A 64 12.25 2.93 28.42
C ALA A 64 13.56 3.66 28.75
N SER A 65 13.82 3.90 30.03
CA SER A 65 15.03 4.58 30.50
C SER A 65 15.43 4.12 31.90
N THR A 66 16.46 4.73 32.49
CA THR A 66 16.83 4.59 33.90
C THR A 66 17.05 5.98 34.50
N GLY A 67 16.93 6.12 35.82
CA GLY A 67 17.24 7.38 36.51
C GLY A 67 18.68 7.85 36.28
N ALA A 68 19.59 6.92 35.95
CA ALA A 68 21.00 7.20 35.67
C ALA A 68 21.28 7.56 34.20
N SER A 69 20.55 6.99 33.24
CA SER A 69 20.72 7.25 31.80
C SER A 69 19.95 8.48 31.33
N TRP A 70 18.76 8.71 31.89
CA TRP A 70 17.86 9.79 31.47
C TRP A 70 18.53 11.18 31.43
N PRO A 71 19.27 11.62 32.48
CA PRO A 71 19.90 12.96 32.45
C PRO A 71 20.88 13.15 31.29
N LYS A 72 21.50 12.06 30.80
CA LYS A 72 22.50 12.08 29.72
C LYS A 72 21.85 12.06 28.33
N ARG A 73 20.63 11.52 28.21
CA ARG A 73 19.99 11.20 26.91
C ARG A 73 18.72 12.00 26.64
N LYS A 74 18.17 12.70 27.64
CA LYS A 74 16.94 13.51 27.52
C LYS A 74 16.95 14.48 26.35
N ASP A 75 18.13 14.99 25.96
CA ASP A 75 18.26 15.93 24.85
C ASP A 75 17.96 15.31 23.48
N TYR A 76 18.12 13.99 23.29
CA TYR A 76 17.65 13.30 22.09
C TYR A 76 16.12 13.30 22.01
N THR A 77 15.44 13.09 23.14
CA THR A 77 13.99 13.15 23.22
C THR A 77 13.45 14.56 22.97
N LYS A 78 14.15 15.60 23.44
CA LYS A 78 13.77 17.02 23.20
C LYS A 78 13.68 17.39 21.72
N LEU A 79 14.42 16.71 20.84
CA LEU A 79 14.41 17.01 19.40
C LEU A 79 13.01 16.85 18.79
N TRP A 80 12.27 15.85 19.26
CA TRP A 80 11.02 15.42 18.64
C TRP A 80 9.80 15.52 19.57
N TRP A 81 10.00 15.54 20.89
CA TRP A 81 8.91 15.69 21.86
C TRP A 81 8.40 17.13 21.91
N ASN A 82 7.08 17.33 21.71
CA ASN A 82 6.42 18.64 21.78
C ASN A 82 7.11 19.76 20.96
N PHE A 83 7.77 19.40 19.85
CA PHE A 83 8.56 20.36 19.06
C PHE A 83 7.72 21.51 18.47
N LYS A 84 6.42 21.31 18.21
CA LYS A 84 5.51 22.38 17.79
C LYS A 84 4.77 22.99 18.99
N HIS A 85 4.86 24.31 19.13
CA HIS A 85 4.05 25.06 20.09
C HIS A 85 2.55 24.70 19.91
N ASN A 86 1.89 24.33 21.02
CA ASN A 86 0.47 23.93 21.12
C ASN A 86 0.09 22.51 20.66
N GLN A 87 1.05 21.60 20.44
CA GLN A 87 0.75 20.16 20.33
C GLN A 87 1.33 19.40 21.53
N THR A 88 0.46 18.81 22.36
CA THR A 88 0.87 18.01 23.51
C THR A 88 0.89 16.53 23.14
N MET A 89 2.08 15.98 22.94
CA MET A 89 2.30 14.54 22.84
C MET A 89 2.01 13.89 24.19
N ARG A 90 1.60 12.62 24.14
CA ARG A 90 1.13 11.87 25.31
C ARG A 90 2.00 10.65 25.51
N GLY A 91 2.23 10.27 26.76
CA GLY A 91 3.14 9.18 27.09
C GLY A 91 3.99 9.47 28.31
N CYS A 92 4.94 8.58 28.56
CA CYS A 92 5.87 8.66 29.69
C CYS A 92 7.24 8.09 29.31
N VAL A 93 8.27 8.58 29.98
CA VAL A 93 9.56 7.91 30.07
C VAL A 93 9.59 7.11 31.38
N PHE A 94 9.68 5.79 31.25
CA PHE A 94 9.67 4.86 32.36
C PHE A 94 11.09 4.64 32.90
N VAL A 95 11.32 5.13 34.12
CA VAL A 95 12.58 5.00 34.87
C VAL A 95 12.42 4.02 36.03
N ASP A 96 13.54 3.50 36.54
CA ASP A 96 13.61 2.60 37.69
C ASP A 96 13.57 3.38 38.99
N THR A 97 14.18 4.57 38.99
CA THR A 97 14.14 5.55 40.06
C THR A 97 14.12 6.95 39.44
N LEU A 98 13.55 7.92 40.14
CA LEU A 98 13.61 9.31 39.70
C LEU A 98 15.05 9.84 39.78
N PRO A 99 15.52 10.61 38.78
CA PRO A 99 16.82 11.26 38.85
C PRO A 99 16.87 12.29 40.00
N HIS A 100 18.07 12.56 40.52
CA HIS A 100 18.28 13.52 41.61
C HIS A 100 18.04 15.00 41.20
N GLU A 101 17.99 15.30 39.90
CA GLU A 101 17.65 16.62 39.37
C GLU A 101 16.12 16.84 39.40
N ASN A 102 15.66 18.06 39.70
CA ASN A 102 14.24 18.45 39.60
C ASN A 102 13.77 18.34 38.14
N ALA A 103 13.32 17.17 37.72
CA ALA A 103 13.07 16.82 36.33
C ALA A 103 11.68 17.21 35.78
N ASN A 104 10.83 17.86 36.59
CA ASN A 104 9.39 17.99 36.33
C ASN A 104 8.90 19.37 35.84
N THR A 105 9.78 20.26 35.37
CA THR A 105 9.38 21.63 34.96
C THR A 105 9.58 21.98 33.48
N ASP A 106 10.19 21.11 32.68
CA ASP A 106 10.43 21.37 31.25
C ASP A 106 9.31 20.79 30.38
N ALA A 107 8.45 21.64 29.84
CA ALA A 107 7.33 21.22 28.98
C ALA A 107 7.77 20.64 27.62
N SER A 108 9.05 20.79 27.25
CA SER A 108 9.63 20.15 26.05
C SER A 108 10.07 18.71 26.29
N LEU A 109 9.86 18.15 27.49
CA LEU A 109 10.17 16.76 27.82
C LEU A 109 8.91 15.96 28.17
N PRO A 110 8.91 14.64 27.94
CA PRO A 110 7.87 13.77 28.44
C PRO A 110 7.89 13.72 29.98
N PRO A 111 6.74 13.47 30.64
CA PRO A 111 6.74 13.19 32.06
C PRO A 111 7.52 11.90 32.37
N LEU A 112 8.14 11.87 33.55
CA LEU A 112 8.79 10.67 34.08
C LEU A 112 7.77 9.82 34.84
N CYS A 113 7.70 8.53 34.49
CA CYS A 113 6.96 7.51 35.21
C CYS A 113 7.94 6.55 35.89
N VAL A 114 7.70 6.17 37.14
CA VAL A 114 8.48 5.11 37.81
C VAL A 114 7.82 3.77 37.52
N SER A 115 8.58 2.87 36.90
CA SER A 115 8.08 1.53 36.58
C SER A 115 7.93 0.68 37.85
N GLU A 116 6.92 -0.19 37.86
CA GLU A 116 6.58 -0.99 39.04
C GLU A 116 7.64 -2.05 39.38
N ASP A 117 7.63 -2.53 40.62
CA ASP A 117 8.54 -3.60 41.05
C ASP A 117 8.34 -4.90 40.23
N THR A 118 9.47 -5.46 39.80
CA THR A 118 9.54 -6.69 38.99
C THR A 118 10.24 -7.84 39.73
N SER A 119 10.50 -7.70 41.03
CA SER A 119 11.13 -8.73 41.87
C SER A 119 10.43 -10.10 41.78
N ARG A 120 9.09 -10.12 41.62
CA ARG A 120 8.29 -11.34 41.50
C ARG A 120 8.51 -12.17 40.23
N PHE A 121 9.09 -11.58 39.17
CA PHE A 121 9.26 -12.27 37.89
C PHE A 121 10.59 -13.05 37.84
N PRO A 122 10.61 -14.33 37.43
CA PRO A 122 11.87 -15.04 37.27
C PRO A 122 12.71 -14.46 36.12
N TYR A 123 14.04 -14.45 36.28
CA TYR A 123 15.01 -14.15 35.20
C TYR A 123 16.08 -15.23 35.22
N THR A 124 16.09 -16.08 34.21
CA THR A 124 16.94 -17.29 34.18
C THR A 124 18.03 -17.23 33.11
N TYR A 125 18.05 -16.20 32.26
CA TYR A 125 19.11 -15.99 31.29
C TYR A 125 20.43 -15.60 32.00
N LYS A 126 21.51 -16.33 31.73
CA LYS A 126 22.82 -16.08 32.35
C LYS A 126 23.55 -14.94 31.63
N GLY A 127 24.03 -13.95 32.37
CA GLY A 127 24.82 -12.83 31.83
C GLY A 127 24.01 -11.68 31.23
N GLY A 128 22.67 -11.74 31.25
CA GLY A 128 21.81 -10.63 30.84
C GLY A 128 21.35 -9.77 32.02
N LEU A 129 20.73 -8.63 31.72
CA LEU A 129 20.25 -7.68 32.73
C LEU A 129 18.79 -7.93 33.08
N ARG A 130 18.51 -8.07 34.38
CA ARG A 130 17.15 -8.25 34.91
C ARG A 130 16.22 -7.06 34.60
N SER A 131 16.80 -5.88 34.34
CA SER A 131 16.06 -4.68 33.89
C SER A 131 15.25 -4.92 32.62
N ALA A 132 15.59 -5.93 31.79
CA ALA A 132 14.82 -6.33 30.62
C ALA A 132 13.35 -6.71 30.95
N ILE A 133 13.07 -7.23 32.16
CA ILE A 133 11.70 -7.51 32.60
C ILE A 133 10.92 -6.21 32.75
N ARG A 134 11.50 -5.23 33.43
CA ARG A 134 10.92 -3.89 33.64
C ARG A 134 10.67 -3.21 32.30
N VAL A 135 11.64 -3.24 31.39
CA VAL A 135 11.50 -2.66 30.04
C VAL A 135 10.36 -3.33 29.26
N ALA A 136 10.21 -4.66 29.33
CA ALA A 136 9.07 -5.34 28.70
C ALA A 136 7.72 -4.91 29.31
N ARG A 137 7.67 -4.67 30.63
CA ARG A 137 6.44 -4.23 31.33
C ARG A 137 6.02 -2.80 31.00
N VAL A 138 6.90 -1.96 30.45
CA VAL A 138 6.54 -0.63 29.92
C VAL A 138 5.35 -0.70 28.98
N VAL A 139 5.20 -1.79 28.21
CA VAL A 139 4.03 -2.02 27.34
C VAL A 139 2.72 -2.00 28.13
N LYS A 140 2.63 -2.80 29.20
CA LYS A 140 1.45 -2.85 30.06
C LYS A 140 1.25 -1.56 30.84
N GLU A 141 2.32 -0.97 31.36
CA GLU A 141 2.26 0.23 32.19
C GLU A 141 1.85 1.47 31.38
N THR A 142 2.26 1.56 30.11
CA THR A 142 1.81 2.63 29.19
C THR A 142 0.33 2.53 28.89
N VAL A 143 -0.20 1.31 28.71
CA VAL A 143 -1.66 1.10 28.55
C VAL A 143 -2.40 1.45 29.84
N ALA A 144 -1.81 1.18 31.01
CA ALA A 144 -2.40 1.50 32.31
C ALA A 144 -2.51 3.01 32.60
N LEU A 145 -1.81 3.88 31.84
CA LEU A 145 -2.02 5.33 31.89
C LEU A 145 -3.43 5.74 31.41
N ASN A 146 -4.15 4.85 30.72
CA ASN A 146 -5.56 4.98 30.37
C ASN A 146 -5.93 6.31 29.67
N HIS A 147 -5.08 6.75 28.73
CA HIS A 147 -5.39 7.89 27.87
C HIS A 147 -6.63 7.61 26.99
N SER A 148 -7.48 8.61 26.78
CA SER A 148 -8.66 8.49 25.91
C SER A 148 -8.30 8.65 24.42
N GLY A 149 -9.06 8.01 23.52
CA GLY A 149 -8.90 8.20 22.07
C GLY A 149 -7.56 7.71 21.50
N VAL A 150 -6.92 6.74 22.15
CA VAL A 150 -5.67 6.14 21.66
C VAL A 150 -5.98 5.21 20.49
N ARG A 151 -5.23 5.38 19.40
CA ARG A 151 -5.25 4.46 18.25
C ARG A 151 -3.97 3.61 18.21
N TRP A 152 -2.85 4.18 18.64
CA TRP A 152 -1.54 3.53 18.57
C TRP A 152 -0.73 3.77 19.84
N TYR A 153 -0.09 2.71 20.34
CA TYR A 153 0.95 2.80 21.36
C TYR A 153 2.30 2.61 20.68
N VAL A 154 3.24 3.52 20.90
CA VAL A 154 4.58 3.54 20.30
C VAL A 154 5.62 3.36 21.40
N PHE A 155 6.56 2.46 21.20
CA PHE A 155 7.58 2.09 22.18
C PHE A 155 8.98 2.28 21.60
N GLY A 156 9.91 2.70 22.45
CA GLY A 156 11.32 2.88 22.13
C GLY A 156 12.14 3.11 23.41
N ASP A 157 13.44 3.34 23.25
CA ASP A 157 14.36 3.61 24.35
C ASP A 157 14.62 5.13 24.48
N ASP A 158 15.40 5.52 25.50
CA ASP A 158 15.75 6.93 25.75
C ASP A 158 16.74 7.52 24.74
N ASP A 159 17.37 6.68 23.92
CA ASP A 159 18.21 7.03 22.78
C ASP A 159 17.56 6.69 21.42
N THR A 160 16.25 6.44 21.39
CA THR A 160 15.46 6.37 20.15
C THR A 160 14.96 7.77 19.75
N ILE A 161 15.29 8.18 18.53
CA ILE A 161 14.86 9.45 17.93
C ILE A 161 13.72 9.16 16.98
N PHE A 162 12.50 9.57 17.33
CA PHE A 162 11.32 9.37 16.47
C PHE A 162 11.09 10.54 15.52
N PHE A 163 10.35 10.26 14.42
CA PHE A 163 9.84 11.24 13.47
C PHE A 163 8.30 11.23 13.52
N PRO A 164 7.65 11.93 14.48
CA PRO A 164 6.23 11.76 14.78
C PRO A 164 5.28 12.01 13.61
N HIS A 165 5.58 12.98 12.75
CA HIS A 165 4.78 13.25 11.55
C HIS A 165 4.80 12.06 10.59
N ASN A 166 5.97 11.46 10.39
CA ASN A 166 6.14 10.27 9.56
C ASN A 166 5.49 9.04 10.21
N LEU A 167 5.58 8.88 11.54
CA LEU A 167 4.87 7.83 12.28
C LEU A 167 3.35 7.93 12.08
N VAL A 168 2.76 9.11 12.28
CA VAL A 168 1.32 9.34 12.05
C VAL A 168 0.96 8.99 10.61
N LYS A 169 1.79 9.45 9.65
CA LYS A 169 1.56 9.20 8.24
C LYS A 169 1.55 7.71 7.93
N THR A 170 2.56 6.97 8.38
CA THR A 170 2.69 5.52 8.18
C THR A 170 1.59 4.75 8.89
N LEU A 171 1.34 5.02 10.17
CA LEU A 171 0.36 4.27 10.96
C LEU A 171 -1.09 4.50 10.51
N SER A 172 -1.38 5.62 9.85
CA SER A 172 -2.70 5.87 9.26
C SER A 172 -3.01 5.01 8.01
N LYS A 173 -2.05 4.22 7.50
CA LYS A 173 -2.29 3.17 6.50
C LYS A 173 -3.11 2.00 7.04
N TYR A 174 -3.07 1.79 8.36
CA TYR A 174 -3.61 0.60 9.02
C TYR A 174 -4.86 0.93 9.82
N ASP A 175 -5.84 0.02 9.79
CA ASP A 175 -7.03 0.10 10.64
C ASP A 175 -6.65 -0.26 12.08
N HIS A 176 -6.41 0.75 12.91
CA HIS A 176 -6.02 0.62 14.31
C HIS A 176 -6.99 -0.18 15.21
N ARG A 177 -8.19 -0.52 14.72
CA ARG A 177 -9.15 -1.39 15.40
C ARG A 177 -8.80 -2.87 15.20
N LEU A 178 -8.08 -3.20 14.14
CA LEU A 178 -7.50 -4.52 13.91
C LEU A 178 -6.17 -4.67 14.63
N TRP A 179 -5.66 -5.90 14.72
CA TRP A 179 -4.46 -6.20 15.47
C TRP A 179 -3.20 -6.06 14.61
N TYR A 180 -2.40 -5.06 14.94
CA TYR A 180 -1.12 -4.79 14.27
C TYR A 180 0.02 -4.69 15.28
N TYR A 181 1.10 -5.40 14.97
CA TYR A 181 2.42 -5.24 15.57
C TYR A 181 3.37 -4.74 14.49
N VAL A 182 3.75 -3.46 14.54
CA VAL A 182 4.41 -2.74 13.46
C VAL A 182 5.84 -2.37 13.86
N GLY A 183 6.83 -2.71 13.03
CA GLY A 183 8.23 -2.38 13.29
C GLY A 183 9.18 -2.98 12.25
N SER A 184 10.48 -3.00 12.52
CA SER A 184 11.49 -3.59 11.62
C SER A 184 12.52 -4.41 12.38
N ASN A 185 13.28 -5.20 11.63
CA ASN A 185 14.42 -5.96 12.11
C ASN A 185 15.69 -5.10 12.13
N SER A 186 16.80 -5.67 12.60
CA SER A 186 18.09 -4.99 12.61
C SER A 186 18.72 -4.94 11.20
N GLU A 187 19.45 -3.86 10.93
CA GLU A 187 20.34 -3.72 9.77
C GLU A 187 21.40 -4.85 9.70
N ILE A 188 21.70 -5.45 10.85
CA ILE A 188 22.63 -6.57 10.98
C ILE A 188 21.86 -7.90 10.89
N TYR A 189 22.32 -8.75 9.96
CA TYR A 189 21.73 -10.07 9.74
C TYR A 189 21.87 -10.98 10.97
N GLU A 190 23.02 -10.97 11.65
CA GLU A 190 23.29 -11.84 12.80
C GLU A 190 22.30 -11.62 13.95
N GLY A 191 22.08 -10.35 14.33
CA GLY A 191 21.09 -10.01 15.36
C GLY A 191 19.70 -10.52 14.98
N THR A 192 19.31 -10.33 13.71
CA THR A 192 18.02 -10.82 13.19
C THR A 192 17.92 -12.36 13.21
N GLN A 193 19.01 -13.06 12.88
CA GLN A 193 19.07 -14.52 12.95
C GLN A 193 18.95 -15.05 14.39
N VAL A 194 19.59 -14.38 15.35
CA VAL A 194 19.58 -14.78 16.77
C VAL A 194 18.21 -14.52 17.41
N PHE A 195 17.65 -13.32 17.21
CA PHE A 195 16.45 -12.90 17.94
C PHE A 195 15.14 -13.20 17.21
N GLY A 196 15.09 -13.02 15.88
CA GLY A 196 13.88 -13.28 15.11
C GLY A 196 13.72 -12.38 13.89
N PHE A 197 13.47 -12.98 12.72
CA PHE A 197 13.02 -12.24 11.52
C PHE A 197 11.58 -11.72 11.68
N GLY A 198 10.78 -12.33 12.57
CA GLY A 198 9.43 -11.91 12.92
C GLY A 198 9.35 -10.94 14.10
N MET A 199 10.47 -10.47 14.63
CA MET A 199 10.53 -9.58 15.80
C MET A 199 10.86 -8.15 15.36
N ALA A 200 10.09 -7.16 15.85
CA ALA A 200 10.54 -5.77 15.81
C ALA A 200 11.57 -5.53 16.93
N PHE A 201 12.68 -4.87 16.60
CA PHE A 201 13.72 -4.56 17.56
C PHE A 201 13.33 -3.34 18.41
N GLY A 202 13.43 -3.47 19.73
CA GLY A 202 12.91 -2.47 20.68
C GLY A 202 13.57 -1.10 20.56
N GLY A 203 14.89 -1.05 20.35
CA GLY A 203 15.66 0.19 20.24
C GLY A 203 15.33 1.00 18.98
N GLY A 204 15.12 0.31 17.85
CA GLY A 204 14.58 0.89 16.62
C GLY A 204 13.15 1.36 16.80
N GLY A 205 12.46 0.87 17.83
CA GLY A 205 11.09 1.24 18.16
C GLY A 205 10.06 0.45 17.38
N PHE A 206 8.87 0.34 17.96
CA PHE A 206 7.74 -0.37 17.36
C PHE A 206 6.42 0.25 17.79
N ALA A 207 5.35 -0.04 17.06
CA ALA A 207 4.00 0.38 17.38
C ALA A 207 3.05 -0.81 17.46
N ILE A 208 2.08 -0.73 18.37
CA ILE A 208 0.97 -1.68 18.46
C ILE A 208 -0.35 -0.92 18.38
N SER A 209 -1.29 -1.48 17.61
CA SER A 209 -2.67 -0.98 17.54
C SER A 209 -3.33 -1.01 18.92
N SER A 210 -4.19 -0.04 19.22
CA SER A 210 -4.85 0.04 20.53
C SER A 210 -5.63 -1.24 20.89
N SER A 211 -6.30 -1.87 19.91
CA SER A 211 -7.02 -3.13 20.13
C SER A 211 -6.10 -4.27 20.60
N LEU A 212 -4.95 -4.46 19.94
CA LEU A 212 -3.95 -5.44 20.35
C LEU A 212 -3.34 -5.09 21.72
N ALA A 213 -3.03 -3.81 21.97
CA ALA A 213 -2.41 -3.35 23.21
C ALA A 213 -3.27 -3.64 24.44
N GLN A 214 -4.58 -3.44 24.34
CA GLN A 214 -5.53 -3.70 25.42
C GLN A 214 -5.59 -5.18 25.80
N VAL A 215 -5.49 -6.08 24.82
CA VAL A 215 -5.46 -7.53 25.07
C VAL A 215 -4.10 -7.94 25.61
N LEU A 216 -3.00 -7.49 24.98
CA LEU A 216 -1.64 -7.78 25.42
C LEU A 216 -1.41 -7.37 26.88
N ALA A 217 -1.86 -6.19 27.29
CA ALA A 217 -1.70 -5.70 28.67
C ALA A 217 -2.34 -6.61 29.72
N LYS A 218 -3.45 -7.29 29.40
CA LYS A 218 -4.12 -8.24 30.32
C LYS A 218 -3.27 -9.50 30.55
N VAL A 219 -2.62 -9.99 29.49
CA VAL A 219 -1.93 -11.29 29.48
C VAL A 219 -0.42 -11.20 29.72
N LEU A 220 0.18 -10.01 29.54
CA LEU A 220 1.63 -9.78 29.49
C LEU A 220 2.38 -10.33 30.70
N ASP A 221 1.90 -10.09 31.92
CA ASP A 221 2.59 -10.54 33.13
C ASP A 221 2.72 -12.07 33.18
N SER A 222 1.63 -12.79 32.86
CA SER A 222 1.66 -14.27 32.85
C SER A 222 2.62 -14.79 31.77
N CYS A 223 2.68 -14.11 30.63
CA CYS A 223 3.57 -14.45 29.54
C CYS A 223 5.05 -14.19 29.89
N ILE A 224 5.38 -13.02 30.45
CA ILE A 224 6.75 -12.70 30.89
C ILE A 224 7.28 -13.75 31.87
N GLN A 225 6.43 -14.30 32.76
CA GLN A 225 6.81 -15.39 33.66
C GLN A 225 7.18 -16.67 32.89
N ARG A 226 6.45 -17.01 31.82
CA ARG A 226 6.76 -18.17 30.95
C ARG A 226 8.09 -18.00 30.21
N TYR A 227 8.42 -16.76 29.82
CA TYR A 227 9.62 -16.43 29.06
C TYR A 227 10.77 -15.87 29.92
N SER A 228 10.94 -16.39 31.13
CA SER A 228 12.01 -15.98 32.06
C SER A 228 13.42 -16.17 31.50
N HIS A 229 13.58 -17.08 30.55
CA HIS A 229 14.83 -17.51 29.95
C HIS A 229 15.26 -16.64 28.75
N LEU A 230 14.44 -15.71 28.27
CA LEU A 230 14.83 -14.84 27.15
C LEU A 230 15.82 -13.76 27.59
N TYR A 231 16.68 -13.32 26.67
CA TYR A 231 17.68 -12.28 26.93
C TYR A 231 17.03 -10.91 27.16
N GLY A 232 16.45 -10.33 26.10
CA GLY A 232 15.96 -8.95 26.05
C GLY A 232 14.47 -8.77 26.34
N SER A 233 14.05 -7.51 26.42
CA SER A 233 12.65 -7.09 26.62
C SER A 233 11.80 -7.30 25.37
N ASP A 234 12.34 -6.91 24.21
CA ASP A 234 11.77 -7.10 22.87
C ASP A 234 11.41 -8.56 22.58
N ALA A 235 12.33 -9.51 22.85
CA ALA A 235 12.08 -10.93 22.67
C ALA A 235 10.90 -11.43 23.52
N ARG A 236 10.71 -10.88 24.72
CA ARG A 236 9.56 -11.20 25.59
C ARG A 236 8.27 -10.64 25.02
N VAL A 237 8.25 -9.36 24.65
CA VAL A 237 7.07 -8.71 24.04
C VAL A 237 6.66 -9.44 22.77
N TYR A 238 7.63 -9.74 21.89
CA TYR A 238 7.41 -10.53 20.67
C TYR A 238 6.84 -11.92 20.97
N SER A 239 7.38 -12.63 21.96
CA SER A 239 6.87 -13.94 22.35
C SER A 239 5.42 -13.87 22.81
N CYS A 240 5.04 -12.86 23.58
CA CYS A 240 3.67 -12.65 24.04
C CYS A 240 2.70 -12.27 22.92
N ILE A 241 3.14 -11.43 21.97
CA ILE A 241 2.37 -11.10 20.77
C ILE A 241 2.20 -12.34 19.87
N THR A 242 3.23 -13.19 19.80
CA THR A 242 3.20 -14.45 19.07
C THR A 242 2.19 -15.44 19.66
N GLU A 243 2.09 -15.53 21.00
CA GLU A 243 1.05 -16.34 21.67
C GLU A 243 -0.38 -15.85 21.36
N LEU A 244 -0.57 -14.56 21.09
CA LEU A 244 -1.86 -14.02 20.62
C LEU A 244 -2.12 -14.31 19.12
N GLY A 245 -1.14 -14.88 18.42
CA GLY A 245 -1.23 -15.26 17.01
C GLY A 245 -0.93 -14.15 16.02
N VAL A 246 -0.35 -13.02 16.45
CA VAL A 246 -0.07 -11.86 15.59
C VAL A 246 1.38 -11.89 15.10
N GLY A 247 1.56 -11.70 13.79
CA GLY A 247 2.87 -11.56 13.15
C GLY A 247 3.33 -10.10 13.01
N LEU A 248 4.61 -9.91 12.73
CA LEU A 248 5.17 -8.59 12.44
C LEU A 248 4.63 -8.03 11.13
N THR A 249 4.09 -6.82 11.20
CA THR A 249 3.84 -5.92 10.07
C THR A 249 5.10 -5.10 9.83
N HIS A 250 5.88 -5.51 8.84
CA HIS A 250 7.21 -4.94 8.61
C HIS A 250 7.15 -3.54 7.99
N GLU A 251 7.73 -2.55 8.68
CA GLU A 251 7.88 -1.16 8.22
C GLU A 251 9.36 -0.77 8.20
N PRO A 252 10.04 -0.77 7.03
CA PRO A 252 11.49 -0.55 6.92
C PRO A 252 12.03 0.81 7.39
N GLY A 253 11.15 1.74 7.80
CA GLY A 253 11.56 3.06 8.28
C GLY A 253 11.91 3.10 9.77
N PHE A 254 11.69 2.02 10.51
CA PHE A 254 12.21 1.87 11.87
C PHE A 254 13.65 1.36 11.80
N HIS A 255 14.60 2.11 12.37
CA HIS A 255 16.02 1.73 12.31
C HIS A 255 16.59 1.46 13.69
N GLN A 256 17.07 0.24 13.90
CA GLN A 256 17.78 -0.18 15.11
C GLN A 256 19.20 0.40 15.16
N VAL A 257 19.80 0.66 13.99
CA VAL A 257 21.14 1.26 13.82
C VAL A 257 22.19 0.54 14.66
N ASP A 258 22.21 -0.80 14.60
CA ASP A 258 23.28 -1.63 15.20
C ASP A 258 24.59 -1.52 14.37
N LEU A 259 25.02 -0.28 14.09
CA LEU A 259 26.16 0.11 13.29
C LEU A 259 27.01 1.09 14.11
N ARG A 260 28.30 1.21 13.77
CA ARG A 260 29.24 2.14 14.41
C ARG A 260 29.94 3.04 13.41
N GLY A 261 30.45 4.16 13.92
CA GLY A 261 31.19 5.14 13.13
C GLY A 261 30.30 5.84 12.09
N ASN A 262 30.84 6.06 10.89
CA ASN A 262 30.19 6.87 9.89
C ASN A 262 29.02 6.15 9.18
N ILE A 263 27.78 6.41 9.58
CA ILE A 263 26.57 5.85 8.96
C ILE A 263 26.09 6.58 7.70
N PHE A 264 26.92 7.44 7.08
CA PHE A 264 26.55 8.22 5.89
C PHE A 264 25.86 7.42 4.80
N GLY A 265 26.41 6.25 4.44
CA GLY A 265 25.86 5.48 3.35
C GLY A 265 24.48 4.91 3.62
N LEU A 266 24.13 4.61 4.88
CA LEU A 266 22.78 4.18 5.28
C LEU A 266 21.78 5.32 5.05
N LEU A 267 22.08 6.51 5.59
CA LEU A 267 21.21 7.68 5.49
C LEU A 267 21.12 8.24 4.06
N ALA A 268 22.21 8.19 3.30
CA ALA A 268 22.28 8.71 1.94
C ALA A 268 21.56 7.81 0.90
N ALA A 269 21.30 6.55 1.24
CA ALA A 269 20.62 5.58 0.40
C ALA A 269 19.30 5.08 1.01
N HIS A 270 18.72 5.85 1.95
CA HIS A 270 17.48 5.47 2.61
C HIS A 270 16.36 5.18 1.58
N PRO A 271 15.56 4.11 1.80
CA PRO A 271 14.50 3.69 0.88
C PRO A 271 13.39 4.73 0.68
N LEU A 272 12.44 4.42 -0.21
CA LEU A 272 11.28 5.29 -0.50
C LEU A 272 10.27 5.40 0.64
N THR A 273 10.37 4.53 1.65
CA THR A 273 9.56 4.58 2.87
C THR A 273 9.93 5.84 3.68
N PRO A 274 9.00 6.42 4.45
CA PRO A 274 9.35 7.48 5.39
C PRO A 274 10.32 6.97 6.46
N LEU A 275 11.27 7.80 6.88
CA LEU A 275 12.08 7.56 8.07
C LEU A 275 11.19 7.70 9.32
N LEU A 276 11.17 6.70 10.19
CA LEU A 276 10.28 6.64 11.37
C LEU A 276 11.05 6.78 12.68
N SER A 277 12.24 6.20 12.74
CA SER A 277 13.13 6.30 13.90
C SER A 277 14.60 6.09 13.53
N LEU A 278 15.49 6.60 14.39
CA LEU A 278 16.90 6.26 14.46
C LEU A 278 17.25 5.92 15.90
N HIS A 279 18.27 5.09 16.11
CA HIS A 279 18.67 4.61 17.43
C HIS A 279 20.19 4.66 17.60
N HIS A 280 20.67 4.51 18.84
CA HIS A 280 22.09 4.55 19.21
C HIS A 280 22.92 5.72 18.64
N PRO A 281 22.44 6.98 18.71
CA PRO A 281 23.20 8.16 18.28
C PRO A 281 24.56 8.31 18.99
N ASP A 282 24.70 7.77 20.21
CA ASP A 282 25.95 7.80 20.99
C ASP A 282 27.10 6.96 20.39
N TYR A 283 26.79 6.01 19.49
CA TYR A 283 27.74 5.04 18.95
C TYR A 283 28.14 5.30 17.48
N ILE A 284 27.56 6.33 16.88
CA ILE A 284 27.83 6.75 15.51
C ILE A 284 28.58 8.07 15.48
N ASP A 285 29.30 8.31 14.38
CA ASP A 285 29.91 9.62 14.14
C ASP A 285 28.80 10.66 13.91
N PRO A 286 29.02 11.95 14.24
CA PRO A 286 28.10 13.02 13.88
C PRO A 286 27.77 12.97 12.38
N ILE A 287 26.48 13.04 12.06
CA ILE A 287 26.01 12.84 10.68
C ILE A 287 26.39 14.03 9.76
N PHE A 288 26.69 15.19 10.35
CA PHE A 288 27.23 16.35 9.67
C PHE A 288 28.66 16.64 10.13
N PRO A 289 29.56 17.03 9.22
CA PRO A 289 30.95 17.30 9.57
C PRO A 289 31.07 18.57 10.43
N ASN A 290 32.09 18.60 11.31
CA ASN A 290 32.39 19.72 12.21
C ASN A 290 31.26 20.08 13.19
N MET A 291 30.39 19.12 13.53
CA MET A 291 29.34 19.26 14.53
C MET A 291 29.48 18.14 15.56
N THR A 292 28.98 18.35 16.78
CA THR A 292 28.74 17.27 17.74
C THR A 292 27.54 16.42 17.30
N THR A 293 27.36 15.24 17.89
CA THR A 293 26.22 14.35 17.59
C THR A 293 24.89 15.08 17.76
N ILE A 294 24.67 15.77 18.88
CA ILE A 294 23.42 16.48 19.14
C ILE A 294 23.21 17.67 18.18
N GLU A 295 24.25 18.47 17.90
CA GLU A 295 24.16 19.57 16.94
C GLU A 295 23.84 19.06 15.53
N SER A 296 24.43 17.93 15.12
CA SER A 296 24.18 17.33 13.81
C SER A 296 22.72 16.84 13.68
N LEU A 297 22.14 16.31 14.75
CA LEU A 297 20.73 15.91 14.78
C LEU A 297 19.81 17.13 14.81
N GLN A 298 20.14 18.17 15.58
CA GLN A 298 19.39 19.44 15.55
C GLN A 298 19.35 20.04 14.13
N HIS A 299 20.50 20.01 13.43
CA HIS A 299 20.61 20.46 12.05
C HIS A 299 19.75 19.63 11.08
N LEU A 300 19.71 18.30 11.25
CA LEU A 300 18.78 17.45 10.49
C LEU A 300 17.33 17.84 10.73
N PHE A 301 16.97 18.13 11.99
CA PHE A 301 15.62 18.49 12.37
C PHE A 301 15.16 19.83 11.74
N GLU A 302 16.06 20.75 11.42
CA GLU A 302 15.71 21.93 10.62
C GLU A 302 15.01 21.54 9.30
N ALA A 303 15.50 20.51 8.61
CA ALA A 303 14.87 19.99 7.39
C ALA A 303 13.60 19.18 7.68
N VAL A 304 13.58 18.36 8.75
CA VAL A 304 12.39 17.62 9.20
C VAL A 304 11.21 18.56 9.43
N ASN A 305 11.47 19.72 10.03
CA ASN A 305 10.44 20.71 10.36
C ASN A 305 9.82 21.37 9.13
N VAL A 306 10.55 21.39 8.02
CA VAL A 306 10.08 21.93 6.74
C VAL A 306 9.31 20.87 5.94
N ASP A 307 9.88 19.68 5.76
CA ASP A 307 9.31 18.59 4.94
C ASP A 307 9.70 17.19 5.45
N SER A 308 9.19 16.81 6.61
CA SER A 308 9.43 15.52 7.28
C SER A 308 9.22 14.31 6.37
N GLU A 309 8.20 14.32 5.49
CA GLU A 309 7.88 13.18 4.64
C GLU A 309 8.91 12.95 3.51
N ARG A 310 9.79 13.93 3.29
CA ARG A 310 10.87 13.89 2.30
C ARG A 310 12.24 13.61 2.92
N ILE A 311 12.39 13.69 4.24
CA ILE A 311 13.68 13.54 4.91
C ILE A 311 14.37 12.23 4.50
N LEU A 312 15.65 12.33 4.15
CA LEU A 312 16.52 11.25 3.66
C LEU A 312 16.09 10.54 2.36
N ARG A 313 14.94 10.89 1.77
CA ARG A 313 14.43 10.17 0.61
C ARG A 313 15.33 10.37 -0.59
N GLN A 314 15.90 9.26 -1.06
CA GLN A 314 16.88 9.30 -2.14
C GLN A 314 16.23 9.56 -3.52
N THR A 315 16.76 10.55 -4.23
CA THR A 315 16.36 10.93 -5.59
C THR A 315 17.62 11.02 -6.46
N VAL A 316 17.57 10.52 -7.70
CA VAL A 316 18.75 10.44 -8.58
C VAL A 316 18.46 11.16 -9.90
N CYS A 317 19.38 12.05 -10.30
CA CYS A 317 19.33 12.83 -11.54
C CYS A 317 20.56 12.55 -12.40
N TYR A 318 20.42 12.77 -13.71
CA TYR A 318 21.50 12.65 -14.67
C TYR A 318 21.73 13.99 -15.37
N GLU A 319 22.90 14.61 -15.17
CA GLU A 319 23.31 15.79 -15.93
C GLU A 319 23.97 15.32 -17.23
N LYS A 320 23.21 15.42 -18.32
CA LYS A 320 23.59 14.85 -19.61
C LYS A 320 24.83 15.48 -20.23
N ARG A 321 25.04 16.80 -20.04
CA ARG A 321 26.17 17.50 -20.68
C ARG A 321 27.51 17.10 -20.07
N LEU A 322 27.53 16.88 -18.77
CA LEU A 322 28.74 16.51 -18.02
C LEU A 322 28.86 14.99 -17.81
N SER A 323 27.83 14.23 -18.21
CA SER A 323 27.71 12.80 -17.89
C SER A 323 27.81 12.52 -16.39
N TRP A 324 27.29 13.43 -15.56
CA TRP A 324 27.31 13.27 -14.10
C TRP A 324 26.04 12.58 -13.60
N THR A 325 26.20 11.80 -12.54
CA THR A 325 25.09 11.24 -11.76
C THR A 325 25.00 11.95 -10.44
N ILE A 326 23.82 12.43 -10.08
CA ILE A 326 23.61 13.23 -8.87
C ILE A 326 22.59 12.50 -8.01
N SER A 327 23.03 11.99 -6.87
CA SER A 327 22.18 11.28 -5.90
C SER A 327 21.95 12.16 -4.69
N MET A 328 20.70 12.49 -4.42
CA MET A 328 20.29 13.40 -3.37
C MET A 328 19.48 12.65 -2.32
N SER A 329 19.95 12.67 -1.07
CA SER A 329 19.20 12.34 0.13
C SER A 329 18.73 13.67 0.74
N TRP A 330 17.46 14.02 0.49
CA TRP A 330 16.96 15.37 0.77
C TRP A 330 16.99 15.69 2.27
N GLY A 331 17.43 16.90 2.61
CA GLY A 331 17.61 17.34 4.00
C GLY A 331 18.87 16.78 4.66
N TYR A 332 19.73 16.08 3.92
CA TYR A 332 20.96 15.51 4.45
C TYR A 332 22.18 15.74 3.55
N ALA A 333 22.24 15.09 2.40
CA ALA A 333 23.43 15.14 1.55
C ALA A 333 23.15 14.90 0.05
N VAL A 334 24.00 15.47 -0.79
CA VAL A 334 24.06 15.24 -2.24
C VAL A 334 25.41 14.64 -2.60
N GLN A 335 25.39 13.53 -3.33
CA GLN A 335 26.54 12.86 -3.92
C GLN A 335 26.58 13.16 -5.41
N VAL A 336 27.70 13.73 -5.89
CA VAL A 336 27.93 13.97 -7.32
C VAL A 336 29.01 13.03 -7.83
N PHE A 337 28.62 12.11 -8.71
CA PHE A 337 29.51 11.20 -9.40
C PHE A 337 29.86 11.80 -10.76
N GLN A 338 31.15 11.91 -11.07
CA GLN A 338 31.65 12.48 -12.33
C GLN A 338 31.51 11.52 -13.54
N ASN A 339 30.68 10.48 -13.40
CA ASN A 339 30.41 9.47 -14.41
C ASN A 339 28.91 9.11 -14.40
N ASN A 340 28.44 8.52 -15.49
CA ASN A 340 27.08 7.99 -15.58
C ASN A 340 27.01 6.64 -14.86
N ILE A 341 26.30 6.58 -13.74
CA ILE A 341 26.11 5.39 -12.91
C ILE A 341 24.66 4.94 -13.02
N LEU A 342 24.47 3.64 -13.28
CA LEU A 342 23.12 3.10 -13.44
C LEU A 342 22.35 3.17 -12.12
N LEU A 343 21.05 3.45 -12.21
CA LEU A 343 20.23 3.71 -11.04
C LEU A 343 20.34 2.61 -9.97
N PRO A 344 20.19 1.30 -10.28
CA PRO A 344 20.30 0.23 -9.27
C PRO A 344 21.65 0.19 -8.53
N GLU A 345 22.73 0.69 -9.13
CA GLU A 345 24.05 0.76 -8.48
C GLU A 345 24.13 1.94 -7.49
N VAL A 346 23.57 3.10 -7.87
CA VAL A 346 23.50 4.30 -7.01
C VAL A 346 22.62 4.07 -5.77
N LEU A 347 21.62 3.20 -5.89
CA LEU A 347 20.70 2.86 -4.79
C LEU A 347 21.33 1.99 -3.70
N ARG A 348 22.46 1.32 -3.99
CA ARG A 348 23.10 0.45 -3.00
C ARG A 348 23.70 1.27 -1.88
N VAL A 349 23.54 0.78 -0.66
CA VAL A 349 24.05 1.42 0.55
C VAL A 349 25.57 1.43 0.50
N GLN A 350 26.17 2.61 0.55
CA GLN A 350 27.63 2.69 0.61
C GLN A 350 28.13 2.24 1.98
N LYS A 351 29.08 1.33 2.04
CA LYS A 351 29.58 0.81 3.32
C LYS A 351 30.59 1.77 3.97
N THR A 352 30.09 2.84 4.56
CA THR A 352 30.88 3.84 5.31
C THR A 352 31.00 3.52 6.80
N PHE A 353 30.19 2.59 7.28
CA PHE A 353 30.02 2.22 8.69
C PHE A 353 30.73 0.92 9.04
N MET A 354 30.82 0.66 10.34
CA MET A 354 31.33 -0.57 10.94
C MET A 354 30.20 -1.35 11.61
N GLN A 355 30.42 -2.64 11.85
CA GLN A 355 29.47 -3.47 12.59
C GLN A 355 29.52 -3.18 14.10
N TRP A 356 28.47 -3.58 14.81
CA TRP A 356 28.34 -3.41 16.25
C TRP A 356 29.38 -4.18 17.08
N LEU A 357 29.65 -5.44 16.73
CA LEU A 357 30.63 -6.31 17.42
C LEU A 357 31.92 -6.42 16.60
N GLU A 358 33.06 -6.41 17.29
CA GLU A 358 34.37 -6.67 16.69
C GLU A 358 34.72 -8.17 16.74
N GLY A 359 35.12 -8.78 15.62
CA GLY A 359 35.83 -10.06 15.60
C GLY A 359 35.08 -11.35 15.20
N ASP A 360 33.84 -11.28 14.69
CA ASP A 360 33.09 -12.49 14.28
C ASP A 360 33.45 -13.01 12.86
N VAL A 361 33.26 -14.31 12.62
CA VAL A 361 33.36 -15.01 11.32
C VAL A 361 32.31 -14.53 10.31
N LEU A 362 31.16 -14.03 10.76
CA LEU A 362 30.07 -13.44 9.94
C LEU A 362 30.24 -11.94 9.66
N ARG A 363 31.46 -11.40 9.83
CA ARG A 363 31.76 -9.96 9.63
C ARG A 363 31.37 -9.46 8.23
N GLY A 364 30.57 -8.39 8.20
CA GLY A 364 30.16 -7.67 6.98
C GLY A 364 28.86 -8.14 6.31
N ILE A 365 28.01 -8.88 7.02
CA ILE A 365 26.71 -9.38 6.54
C ILE A 365 25.57 -8.45 7.01
N TYR A 366 24.73 -8.00 6.08
CA TYR A 366 23.69 -7.00 6.30
C TYR A 366 22.38 -7.43 5.65
N THR A 367 21.25 -6.89 6.10
CA THR A 367 19.92 -7.20 5.54
C THR A 367 19.58 -6.38 4.28
N PHE A 368 20.59 -5.76 3.65
CA PHE A 368 20.47 -4.95 2.44
C PHE A 368 21.73 -5.04 1.56
N ASN A 369 21.63 -4.62 0.29
CA ASN A 369 22.77 -4.65 -0.62
C ASN A 369 23.70 -3.46 -0.38
N ILE A 370 24.98 -3.77 -0.21
CA ILE A 370 26.05 -2.79 -0.05
C ILE A 370 26.80 -2.53 -1.35
N ARG A 371 27.45 -1.37 -1.43
CA ARG A 371 28.56 -1.08 -2.33
C ARG A 371 29.78 -0.63 -1.52
N GLU A 372 30.95 -1.11 -1.89
CA GLU A 372 32.19 -0.76 -1.23
C GLU A 372 32.60 0.69 -1.54
N VAL A 373 33.34 1.30 -0.62
CA VAL A 373 33.94 2.63 -0.83
C VAL A 373 35.19 2.46 -1.69
N ASP A 374 35.31 3.22 -2.78
CA ASP A 374 36.50 3.16 -3.63
C ASP A 374 37.76 3.53 -2.79
N PRO A 375 38.84 2.73 -2.82
CA PRO A 375 40.04 3.05 -2.07
C PRO A 375 40.66 4.38 -2.50
N ASP A 376 40.51 4.78 -3.76
CA ASP A 376 40.97 6.06 -4.29
C ASP A 376 39.95 7.17 -3.96
N PRO A 377 40.31 8.17 -3.12
CA PRO A 377 39.44 9.29 -2.82
C PRO A 377 38.96 10.03 -4.06
N CYS A 378 39.73 10.09 -5.15
CA CYS A 378 39.35 10.79 -6.37
C CYS A 378 38.27 10.08 -7.21
N LYS A 379 38.05 8.77 -6.97
CA LYS A 379 37.00 7.99 -7.65
C LYS A 379 35.68 7.98 -6.88
N ARG A 380 35.67 8.46 -5.64
CA ARG A 380 34.47 8.58 -4.81
C ARG A 380 33.61 9.76 -5.30
N PRO A 381 32.28 9.74 -5.08
CA PRO A 381 31.46 10.92 -5.32
C PRO A 381 31.91 12.08 -4.45
N THR A 382 31.84 13.29 -5.01
CA THR A 382 31.97 14.52 -4.23
C THR A 382 30.71 14.70 -3.40
N ILE A 383 30.87 14.93 -2.09
CA ILE A 383 29.75 15.04 -1.14
C ILE A 383 29.47 16.51 -0.85
N PHE A 384 28.20 16.88 -0.84
CA PHE A 384 27.69 18.17 -0.41
C PHE A 384 26.69 17.95 0.73
N TYR A 385 26.96 18.50 1.92
CA TYR A 385 26.06 18.37 3.07
C TYR A 385 25.07 19.53 3.12
N LEU A 386 23.88 19.29 3.69
CA LEU A 386 22.90 20.35 3.94
C LEU A 386 23.57 21.50 4.71
N ASP A 387 23.47 22.70 4.15
CA ASP A 387 23.93 23.94 4.78
C ASP A 387 22.75 24.69 5.38
N LYS A 388 21.68 24.92 4.60
CA LYS A 388 20.48 25.64 5.04
C LYS A 388 19.24 25.12 4.34
N VAL A 389 18.10 25.24 5.01
CA VAL A 389 16.77 24.98 4.45
C VAL A 389 15.83 26.12 4.79
N SER A 390 14.99 26.51 3.83
CA SER A 390 13.99 27.56 4.00
C SER A 390 12.72 27.23 3.22
N SER A 391 11.58 27.72 3.71
CA SER A 391 10.29 27.59 3.02
C SER A 391 9.74 29.00 2.74
N GLY A 392 9.28 29.22 1.51
CA GLY A 392 8.74 30.50 1.07
C GLY A 392 7.64 30.34 0.02
N LYS A 393 7.18 31.46 -0.57
CA LYS A 393 6.11 31.47 -1.58
C LYS A 393 6.44 30.63 -2.83
N ASP A 394 7.71 30.53 -3.17
CA ASP A 394 8.20 29.82 -4.37
C ASP A 394 8.50 28.33 -4.14
N GLY A 395 8.25 27.81 -2.92
CA GLY A 395 8.51 26.43 -2.51
C GLY A 395 9.51 26.34 -1.37
N ILE A 396 10.11 25.16 -1.23
CA ILE A 396 11.18 24.87 -0.27
C ILE A 396 12.51 24.92 -0.99
N ILE A 397 13.47 25.67 -0.43
CA ILE A 397 14.82 25.80 -0.96
C ILE A 397 15.79 25.27 0.09
N SER A 398 16.59 24.28 -0.30
CA SER A 398 17.70 23.75 0.50
C SER A 398 19.02 23.97 -0.24
N SER A 399 20.03 24.51 0.44
CA SER A 399 21.40 24.63 -0.05
C SER A 399 22.29 23.55 0.55
N TYR A 400 23.18 23.00 -0.25
CA TYR A 400 24.15 21.98 0.14
C TYR A 400 25.55 22.47 -0.21
N LYS A 401 26.46 22.45 0.76
CA LYS A 401 27.83 22.96 0.61
C LYS A 401 28.81 21.82 0.44
N LYS A 402 29.76 21.99 -0.46
CA LYS A 402 30.81 21.01 -0.74
C LYS A 402 31.60 20.68 0.51
N TYR A 403 31.74 19.39 0.78
CA TYR A 403 32.66 18.90 1.80
C TYR A 403 34.07 18.77 1.23
N PHE A 404 35.06 19.09 2.05
CA PHE A 404 36.45 18.92 1.65
C PHE A 404 36.76 17.44 1.40
N GLN A 405 37.40 17.17 0.28
CA GLN A 405 37.87 15.84 -0.10
C GLN A 405 39.33 15.98 -0.50
N ASN A 406 40.18 15.07 -0.03
CA ASN A 406 41.60 15.04 -0.37
C ASN A 406 41.80 14.52 -1.80
N CYS A 407 41.35 15.31 -2.78
CA CYS A 407 41.48 15.07 -4.21
C CYS A 407 41.55 16.42 -4.95
N SER A 408 42.38 16.49 -5.99
CA SER A 408 42.42 17.63 -6.91
C SER A 408 41.41 17.43 -8.03
N PHE A 409 40.37 18.25 -8.06
CA PHE A 409 39.35 18.22 -9.12
C PHE A 409 39.72 19.14 -10.29
N GLU A 410 39.33 18.73 -11.50
CA GLU A 410 39.31 19.60 -12.67
C GLU A 410 37.99 20.38 -12.75
N ALA A 411 37.95 21.45 -13.56
CA ALA A 411 36.70 22.15 -13.85
C ALA A 411 35.75 21.23 -14.65
N PRO A 412 34.42 21.27 -14.44
CA PRO A 412 33.70 22.22 -13.59
C PRO A 412 33.53 21.76 -12.13
N MET A 413 33.94 20.55 -11.76
CA MET A 413 33.80 20.05 -10.38
C MET A 413 34.59 20.89 -9.37
N LYS A 414 35.77 21.38 -9.77
CA LYS A 414 36.58 22.31 -8.96
C LYS A 414 35.83 23.59 -8.58
N GLU A 415 34.97 24.10 -9.47
CA GLU A 415 34.27 25.38 -9.33
C GLU A 415 32.91 25.25 -8.64
N LEU A 416 32.34 24.04 -8.62
CA LEU A 416 31.07 23.78 -7.97
C LEU A 416 31.24 23.75 -6.44
N GLU A 417 30.74 24.78 -5.76
CA GLU A 417 30.83 24.90 -4.30
C GLU A 417 29.49 24.69 -3.58
N VAL A 418 28.37 25.06 -4.23
CA VAL A 418 27.03 25.00 -3.63
C VAL A 418 26.01 24.43 -4.61
N ILE A 419 25.22 23.49 -4.12
CA ILE A 419 24.06 22.92 -4.81
C ILE A 419 22.79 23.48 -4.17
N LYS A 420 21.91 24.10 -4.97
CA LYS A 420 20.60 24.56 -4.48
C LYS A 420 19.50 23.66 -5.02
N VAL A 421 18.67 23.13 -4.14
CA VAL A 421 17.55 22.26 -4.48
C VAL A 421 16.24 22.96 -4.14
N VAL A 422 15.35 23.03 -5.12
CA VAL A 422 14.02 23.60 -5.02
C VAL A 422 12.99 22.48 -5.11
N THR A 423 12.15 22.37 -4.09
CA THR A 423 11.08 21.38 -4.00
C THR A 423 9.75 22.03 -3.62
N ASN A 424 8.65 21.31 -3.86
CA ASN A 424 7.39 21.59 -3.19
C ASN A 424 7.29 20.67 -1.97
N LYS A 425 6.53 21.09 -0.94
CA LYS A 425 6.26 20.24 0.21
C LYS A 425 5.66 18.91 -0.25
N LEU A 426 6.23 17.81 0.25
CA LEU A 426 5.71 16.48 -0.05
C LEU A 426 4.51 16.17 0.84
N TYR A 427 3.46 15.68 0.22
CA TYR A 427 2.35 15.02 0.88
C TYR A 427 2.22 13.63 0.28
N LEU A 428 2.62 12.62 1.03
CA LEU A 428 2.43 11.23 0.68
C LEU A 428 0.95 10.94 0.66
N ASP A 429 0.53 10.11 -0.27
CA ASP A 429 -0.80 9.54 -0.28
C ASP A 429 -0.70 8.12 0.27
N ASN A 430 -1.40 7.83 1.35
CA ASN A 430 -1.37 6.50 1.98
C ASN A 430 -2.17 5.48 1.21
N THR A 431 -2.99 5.93 0.26
CA THR A 431 -3.69 5.04 -0.66
C THR A 431 -2.78 4.57 -1.80
N GLN A 432 -1.64 5.24 -2.03
CA GLN A 432 -0.74 4.96 -3.14
C GLN A 432 0.59 4.32 -2.70
N THR A 433 1.17 3.51 -3.57
CA THR A 433 2.53 3.02 -3.38
C THR A 433 3.54 4.17 -3.46
N PRO A 434 4.51 4.26 -2.53
CA PRO A 434 5.56 5.26 -2.62
C PRO A 434 6.35 5.12 -3.93
N ARG A 435 6.45 6.22 -4.69
CA ARG A 435 7.20 6.26 -5.95
C ARG A 435 8.42 7.14 -5.88
N ARG A 436 9.55 6.70 -6.42
CA ARG A 436 10.71 7.59 -6.57
C ARG A 436 10.32 8.76 -7.47
N HIS A 437 10.69 9.94 -7.01
CA HIS A 437 10.37 11.14 -7.74
C HIS A 437 11.47 11.51 -8.74
N CYS A 438 11.10 12.23 -9.78
CA CYS A 438 12.04 12.73 -10.78
C CYS A 438 12.66 14.06 -10.35
N CYS A 439 13.78 14.39 -10.96
CA CYS A 439 14.49 15.64 -10.76
C CYS A 439 15.19 16.06 -12.04
N ASP A 440 15.36 17.38 -12.21
CA ASP A 440 16.08 17.99 -13.30
C ASP A 440 17.18 18.90 -12.78
N VAL A 441 18.28 18.97 -13.53
CA VAL A 441 19.36 19.94 -13.35
C VAL A 441 19.07 21.14 -14.24
N LEU A 442 19.01 22.34 -13.65
CA LEU A 442 18.76 23.57 -14.39
C LEU A 442 20.04 24.39 -14.57
N PRO A 443 20.18 25.10 -15.71
CA PRO A 443 21.27 26.06 -15.90
C PRO A 443 21.15 27.22 -14.91
N SER A 444 22.29 27.67 -14.36
CA SER A 444 22.34 28.90 -13.56
C SER A 444 22.39 30.12 -14.48
N ASN A 445 21.55 31.12 -14.19
CA ASN A 445 21.53 32.42 -14.90
C ASN A 445 22.60 33.41 -14.37
N ALA A 446 23.51 32.96 -13.51
CA ALA A 446 24.61 33.78 -12.99
C ALA A 446 25.95 33.15 -13.37
N ASP A 447 26.90 33.99 -13.80
CA ASP A 447 28.28 33.68 -14.20
C ASP A 447 29.17 33.06 -13.10
N THR A 448 28.61 32.40 -12.08
CA THR A 448 29.36 31.70 -11.03
C THR A 448 28.63 30.44 -10.51
N SER A 449 29.35 29.31 -10.49
CA SER A 449 29.40 28.24 -9.47
C SER A 449 28.10 27.70 -8.83
N HIS A 450 26.95 27.74 -9.53
CA HIS A 450 25.68 27.24 -9.02
C HIS A 450 24.98 26.27 -9.99
N PHE A 451 24.45 25.16 -9.47
CA PHE A 451 23.42 24.37 -10.16
C PHE A 451 22.11 24.49 -9.37
N LEU A 452 21.03 24.85 -10.07
CA LEU A 452 19.68 24.90 -9.52
C LEU A 452 18.98 23.59 -9.85
N TYR A 453 18.63 22.82 -8.84
CA TYR A 453 17.92 21.55 -9.00
C TYR A 453 16.44 21.79 -8.76
N THR A 454 15.60 21.42 -9.72
CA THR A 454 14.16 21.39 -9.48
C THR A 454 13.66 19.98 -9.43
N TYR A 455 12.95 19.69 -8.35
CA TYR A 455 12.08 18.56 -8.29
C TYR A 455 10.90 18.80 -9.26
N LYS A 456 10.76 17.96 -10.29
CA LYS A 456 9.57 17.95 -11.14
C LYS A 456 8.69 16.75 -10.76
N PRO A 457 7.49 16.97 -10.18
CA PRO A 457 6.42 16.02 -10.42
C PRO A 457 6.11 16.13 -11.92
N GLY A 458 6.29 15.03 -12.67
CA GLY A 458 6.34 15.04 -14.14
C GLY A 458 5.27 15.93 -14.79
N GLY A 459 5.67 16.93 -15.59
CA GLY A 459 4.77 17.71 -16.46
C GLY A 459 3.74 18.67 -15.83
N LEU A 460 3.69 18.87 -14.50
CA LEU A 460 2.54 19.50 -13.83
C LEU A 460 2.40 21.04 -13.95
N ARG A 461 3.48 21.82 -13.96
CA ARG A 461 3.38 23.26 -13.63
C ARG A 461 2.68 24.10 -14.71
N SER A 462 2.83 23.80 -16.00
CA SER A 462 2.08 24.52 -17.05
C SER A 462 0.60 24.15 -17.06
N ALA A 463 0.27 22.86 -16.94
CA ALA A 463 -1.12 22.39 -16.92
C ALA A 463 -1.93 22.94 -15.73
N ILE A 464 -1.30 23.12 -14.55
CA ILE A 464 -1.95 23.76 -13.39
C ILE A 464 -2.23 25.25 -13.66
N ARG A 465 -1.28 25.98 -14.29
CA ARG A 465 -1.49 27.40 -14.62
C ARG A 465 -2.63 27.56 -15.63
N VAL A 466 -2.64 26.75 -16.69
CA VAL A 466 -3.69 26.78 -17.72
C VAL A 466 -5.04 26.38 -17.14
N ALA A 467 -5.12 25.32 -16.33
CA ALA A 467 -6.36 24.94 -15.66
C ALA A 467 -6.91 26.08 -14.77
N ARG A 468 -6.02 26.84 -14.09
CA ARG A 468 -6.43 27.94 -13.20
C ARG A 468 -7.15 29.09 -13.91
N VAL A 469 -7.04 29.21 -15.24
CA VAL A 469 -7.81 30.16 -16.06
C VAL A 469 -9.31 30.00 -15.80
N VAL A 470 -9.82 28.78 -15.62
CA VAL A 470 -11.24 28.54 -15.30
C VAL A 470 -11.67 29.27 -14.03
N LYS A 471 -10.86 29.16 -12.97
CA LYS A 471 -11.15 29.82 -11.69
C LYS A 471 -11.00 31.33 -11.78
N GLU A 472 -9.97 31.81 -12.47
CA GLU A 472 -9.67 33.23 -12.62
C GLU A 472 -10.74 33.95 -13.45
N THR A 473 -11.22 33.35 -14.54
CA THR A 473 -12.32 33.91 -15.35
C THR A 473 -13.63 34.01 -14.56
N VAL A 474 -13.92 33.03 -13.70
CA VAL A 474 -15.11 33.10 -12.82
C VAL A 474 -14.95 34.21 -11.77
N ALA A 475 -13.73 34.43 -11.28
CA ALA A 475 -13.44 35.48 -10.29
C ALA A 475 -13.61 36.91 -10.82
N LEU A 476 -13.61 37.11 -12.15
CA LEU A 476 -13.91 38.43 -12.76
C LEU A 476 -15.32 38.94 -12.44
N ASN A 477 -16.24 38.04 -12.06
CA ASN A 477 -17.56 38.34 -11.49
C ASN A 477 -18.40 39.42 -12.24
N HIS A 478 -18.43 39.34 -13.57
CA HIS A 478 -19.28 40.22 -14.38
C HIS A 478 -20.77 39.93 -14.15
N SER A 479 -21.57 40.99 -13.90
CA SER A 479 -23.01 40.87 -13.70
C SER A 479 -23.72 40.43 -14.99
N GLY A 480 -24.58 39.41 -14.92
CA GLY A 480 -25.38 38.95 -16.04
C GLY A 480 -24.75 37.84 -16.91
N VAL A 481 -23.58 37.30 -16.52
CA VAL A 481 -22.95 36.17 -17.23
C VAL A 481 -23.76 34.89 -17.07
N ARG A 482 -24.15 34.29 -18.20
CA ARG A 482 -24.89 33.01 -18.26
C ARG A 482 -23.99 31.81 -18.57
N TRP A 483 -22.94 32.02 -19.36
CA TRP A 483 -22.02 30.98 -19.82
C TRP A 483 -20.58 31.48 -19.77
N TYR A 484 -19.66 30.60 -19.40
CA TYR A 484 -18.22 30.80 -19.50
C TYR A 484 -17.68 29.91 -20.61
N VAL A 485 -16.89 30.47 -21.52
CA VAL A 485 -16.39 29.81 -22.72
C VAL A 485 -14.87 29.84 -22.67
N PHE A 486 -14.25 28.70 -22.92
CA PHE A 486 -12.81 28.48 -22.81
C PHE A 486 -12.29 27.91 -24.12
N GLY A 487 -11.09 28.31 -24.53
CA GLY A 487 -10.36 27.83 -25.69
C GLY A 487 -8.90 28.30 -25.63
N ASP A 488 -8.07 27.76 -26.51
CA ASP A 488 -6.65 28.12 -26.64
C ASP A 488 -6.50 29.47 -27.39
N ASP A 489 -5.32 30.07 -27.35
CA ASP A 489 -5.06 31.41 -27.91
C ASP A 489 -5.14 31.50 -29.45
N ASP A 490 -5.15 30.36 -30.11
CA ASP A 490 -5.35 30.15 -31.55
C ASP A 490 -6.70 29.50 -31.88
N THR A 491 -7.64 29.46 -30.92
CA THR A 491 -9.01 29.01 -31.14
C THR A 491 -9.90 30.15 -31.62
N ILE A 492 -10.52 29.99 -32.79
CA ILE A 492 -11.47 30.95 -33.35
C ILE A 492 -12.89 30.53 -32.97
N PHE A 493 -13.61 31.37 -32.23
CA PHE A 493 -15.03 31.16 -31.90
C PHE A 493 -15.97 31.88 -32.88
N PHE A 494 -17.17 31.34 -33.07
CA PHE A 494 -18.27 31.93 -33.85
C PHE A 494 -19.40 32.38 -32.90
N PRO A 495 -19.37 33.63 -32.37
CA PRO A 495 -20.17 34.01 -31.22
C PRO A 495 -21.68 33.95 -31.45
N HIS A 496 -22.17 34.29 -32.64
CA HIS A 496 -23.61 34.22 -32.96
C HIS A 496 -24.14 32.79 -32.88
N ASN A 497 -23.42 31.84 -33.47
CA ASN A 497 -23.74 30.42 -33.38
C ASN A 497 -23.60 29.89 -31.96
N LEU A 498 -22.57 30.32 -31.24
CA LEU A 498 -22.36 29.95 -29.84
C LEU A 498 -23.54 30.40 -28.97
N VAL A 499 -23.98 31.66 -29.08
CA VAL A 499 -25.14 32.19 -28.33
C VAL A 499 -26.42 31.44 -28.69
N LYS A 500 -26.66 31.19 -29.98
CA LYS A 500 -27.84 30.44 -30.45
C LYS A 500 -27.84 28.98 -30.01
N THR A 501 -26.67 28.35 -29.94
CA THR A 501 -26.53 26.97 -29.48
C THR A 501 -26.67 26.88 -27.97
N LEU A 502 -26.01 27.76 -27.22
CA LEU A 502 -26.06 27.75 -25.76
C LEU A 502 -27.42 28.20 -25.20
N SER A 503 -28.23 28.94 -25.97
CA SER A 503 -29.59 29.31 -25.56
C SER A 503 -30.56 28.13 -25.47
N LYS A 504 -30.22 26.97 -26.06
CA LYS A 504 -30.95 25.71 -25.91
C LYS A 504 -30.94 25.18 -24.47
N TYR A 505 -29.94 25.58 -23.67
CA TYR A 505 -29.65 25.02 -22.35
C TYR A 505 -29.96 26.02 -21.24
N ASP A 506 -30.61 25.57 -20.16
CA ASP A 506 -30.86 26.42 -18.99
C ASP A 506 -29.56 26.61 -18.19
N HIS A 507 -28.95 27.79 -18.33
CA HIS A 507 -27.73 28.18 -17.61
C HIS A 507 -27.78 28.09 -16.08
N ARG A 508 -28.99 27.95 -15.48
CA ARG A 508 -29.17 27.73 -14.04
C ARG A 508 -28.93 26.28 -13.62
N LEU A 509 -28.88 25.34 -14.58
CA LEU A 509 -28.51 23.94 -14.38
C LEU A 509 -27.05 23.71 -14.74
N TRP A 510 -26.48 22.59 -14.27
CA TRP A 510 -25.07 22.28 -14.43
C TRP A 510 -24.79 21.65 -15.79
N TYR A 511 -24.32 22.46 -16.74
CA TYR A 511 -23.90 22.01 -18.07
C TYR A 511 -22.41 22.22 -18.32
N TYR A 512 -21.79 21.18 -18.88
CA TYR A 512 -20.47 21.18 -19.50
C TYR A 512 -20.64 20.80 -20.98
N VAL A 513 -20.45 21.75 -21.88
CA VAL A 513 -20.80 21.66 -23.32
C VAL A 513 -19.52 21.74 -24.15
N GLY A 514 -19.32 20.79 -25.07
CA GLY A 514 -18.15 20.74 -25.94
C GLY A 514 -18.17 19.52 -26.85
N SER A 515 -17.04 19.24 -27.52
CA SER A 515 -16.90 18.09 -28.42
C SER A 515 -15.61 17.31 -28.16
N ASN A 516 -15.59 16.05 -28.59
CA ASN A 516 -14.38 15.23 -28.63
C ASN A 516 -13.46 15.65 -29.79
N SER A 517 -12.20 15.21 -29.76
CA SER A 517 -11.26 15.40 -30.88
C SER A 517 -11.68 14.56 -32.09
N GLU A 518 -11.48 15.10 -33.30
CA GLU A 518 -11.69 14.39 -34.57
C GLU A 518 -10.74 13.19 -34.76
N ILE A 519 -9.68 13.10 -33.95
CA ILE A 519 -8.78 11.94 -33.90
C ILE A 519 -9.28 10.94 -32.86
N TYR A 520 -9.55 9.71 -33.32
CA TYR A 520 -10.02 8.61 -32.49
C TYR A 520 -9.05 8.24 -31.36
N GLU A 521 -7.74 8.24 -31.64
CA GLU A 521 -6.69 7.92 -30.66
C GLU A 521 -6.69 8.89 -29.47
N ALA A 522 -6.96 10.18 -29.69
CA ALA A 522 -7.04 11.16 -28.61
C ALA A 522 -8.22 10.87 -27.68
N SER A 523 -9.39 10.57 -28.25
CA SER A 523 -10.60 10.20 -27.49
C SER A 523 -10.45 8.86 -26.75
N GLN A 524 -9.69 7.91 -27.29
CA GLN A 524 -9.32 6.65 -26.60
C GLN A 524 -8.41 6.87 -25.39
N VAL A 525 -7.48 7.84 -25.47
CA VAL A 525 -6.51 8.11 -24.41
C VAL A 525 -7.12 8.93 -23.27
N PHE A 526 -7.93 9.94 -23.59
CA PHE A 526 -8.44 10.92 -22.60
C PHE A 526 -9.92 10.74 -22.25
N GLY A 527 -10.64 9.89 -23.00
CA GLY A 527 -12.03 9.50 -22.74
C GLY A 527 -13.04 10.22 -23.62
N PHE A 528 -14.06 9.49 -24.07
CA PHE A 528 -15.18 10.03 -24.88
C PHE A 528 -16.09 11.01 -24.10
N GLY A 529 -15.93 11.10 -22.78
CA GLY A 529 -16.66 12.05 -21.93
C GLY A 529 -16.00 13.42 -21.79
N MET A 530 -14.84 13.67 -22.40
CA MET A 530 -14.07 14.91 -22.24
C MET A 530 -14.19 15.82 -23.47
N ALA A 531 -14.45 17.12 -23.24
CA ALA A 531 -14.23 18.13 -24.29
C ALA A 531 -12.76 18.55 -24.31
N PHE A 532 -12.18 18.62 -25.50
CA PHE A 532 -10.79 19.02 -25.70
C PHE A 532 -10.67 20.55 -25.70
N GLY A 533 -9.70 21.09 -24.97
CA GLY A 533 -9.56 22.51 -24.66
C GLY A 533 -9.30 23.38 -25.88
N GLY A 534 -8.41 22.94 -26.78
CA GLY A 534 -8.17 23.64 -28.05
C GLY A 534 -9.43 23.75 -28.90
N GLY A 535 -10.30 22.73 -28.92
CA GLY A 535 -11.55 22.77 -29.66
C GLY A 535 -12.55 23.72 -29.02
N GLY A 536 -12.30 24.12 -27.78
CA GLY A 536 -13.14 24.97 -26.98
C GLY A 536 -14.25 24.21 -26.26
N PHE A 537 -14.68 24.74 -25.13
CA PHE A 537 -15.83 24.25 -24.38
C PHE A 537 -16.52 25.39 -23.62
N ALA A 538 -17.77 25.17 -23.23
CA ALA A 538 -18.55 26.09 -22.42
C ALA A 538 -19.05 25.42 -21.13
N ILE A 539 -19.07 26.17 -20.03
CA ILE A 539 -19.72 25.76 -18.79
C ILE A 539 -20.77 26.78 -18.37
N SER A 540 -21.90 26.27 -17.90
CA SER A 540 -22.99 27.10 -17.33
C SER A 540 -22.52 27.92 -16.13
N SER A 541 -23.11 29.11 -15.93
CA SER A 541 -22.78 29.98 -14.80
C SER A 541 -22.91 29.30 -13.43
N SER A 542 -23.92 28.44 -13.25
CA SER A 542 -24.16 27.70 -12.01
C SER A 542 -23.07 26.65 -11.73
N LEU A 543 -22.64 25.90 -12.75
CA LEU A 543 -21.52 24.96 -12.63
C LEU A 543 -20.22 25.68 -12.35
N ALA A 544 -19.95 26.78 -13.06
CA ALA A 544 -18.71 27.54 -12.93
C ALA A 544 -18.49 28.08 -11.50
N GLN A 545 -19.55 28.55 -10.85
CA GLN A 545 -19.49 29.04 -9.47
C GLN A 545 -19.14 27.95 -8.45
N ILE A 546 -19.68 26.74 -8.62
CA ILE A 546 -19.36 25.60 -7.74
C ILE A 546 -17.96 25.08 -8.05
N LEU A 547 -17.64 24.90 -9.34
CA LEU A 547 -16.34 24.44 -9.79
C LEU A 547 -15.22 25.36 -9.29
N ALA A 548 -15.38 26.69 -9.36
CA ALA A 548 -14.40 27.66 -8.87
C ALA A 548 -14.11 27.56 -7.36
N LYS A 549 -15.11 27.17 -6.54
CA LYS A 549 -14.95 26.98 -5.09
C LYS A 549 -14.11 25.75 -4.75
N VAL A 550 -14.30 24.66 -5.51
CA VAL A 550 -13.61 23.39 -5.29
C VAL A 550 -12.36 23.22 -6.15
N PHE A 551 -12.07 24.19 -7.01
CA PHE A 551 -11.12 24.06 -8.11
C PHE A 551 -9.71 23.72 -7.65
N ASP A 552 -9.19 24.44 -6.65
CA ASP A 552 -7.80 24.26 -6.21
C ASP A 552 -7.58 22.88 -5.56
N SER A 553 -8.50 22.46 -4.68
CA SER A 553 -8.46 21.13 -4.08
C SER A 553 -8.64 20.04 -5.13
N CYS A 554 -9.48 20.28 -6.13
CA CYS A 554 -9.78 19.31 -7.16
C CYS A 554 -8.61 19.11 -8.14
N ILE A 555 -8.08 20.20 -8.72
CA ILE A 555 -6.94 20.13 -9.64
C ILE A 555 -5.69 19.55 -8.96
N GLN A 556 -5.54 19.75 -7.65
CA GLN A 556 -4.49 19.08 -6.87
C GLN A 556 -4.70 17.56 -6.78
N ARG A 557 -5.93 17.07 -6.59
CA ARG A 557 -6.22 15.62 -6.59
C ARG A 557 -5.93 14.97 -7.94
N TYR A 558 -6.26 15.66 -9.04
CA TYR A 558 -6.01 15.19 -10.40
C TYR A 558 -4.66 15.63 -10.97
N SER A 559 -3.70 15.98 -10.10
CA SER A 559 -2.41 16.49 -10.54
C SER A 559 -1.61 15.48 -11.38
N HIS A 560 -1.90 14.19 -11.27
CA HIS A 560 -1.27 13.10 -12.02
C HIS A 560 -1.70 13.01 -13.50
N LEU A 561 -2.80 13.65 -13.90
CA LEU A 561 -3.30 13.61 -15.28
C LEU A 561 -2.51 14.57 -16.20
N TYR A 562 -2.29 14.14 -17.45
CA TYR A 562 -1.62 14.94 -18.48
C TYR A 562 -2.62 15.90 -19.16
N GLY A 563 -2.22 17.15 -19.37
CA GLY A 563 -3.06 18.21 -19.95
C GLY A 563 -3.93 18.96 -18.93
N SER A 564 -4.29 20.21 -19.24
CA SER A 564 -5.24 21.02 -18.46
C SER A 564 -6.65 20.44 -18.54
N ASP A 565 -7.06 20.01 -19.73
CA ASP A 565 -8.44 19.70 -20.07
C ASP A 565 -8.89 18.44 -19.34
N ALA A 566 -8.04 17.42 -19.29
CA ALA A 566 -8.28 16.19 -18.53
C ALA A 566 -8.50 16.45 -17.04
N ARG A 567 -7.85 17.47 -16.47
CA ARG A 567 -8.00 17.85 -15.06
C ARG A 567 -9.27 18.64 -14.81
N VAL A 568 -9.57 19.60 -15.69
CA VAL A 568 -10.83 20.35 -15.64
C VAL A 568 -12.01 19.40 -15.79
N TYR A 569 -11.95 18.49 -16.76
CA TYR A 569 -12.94 17.42 -16.96
C TYR A 569 -13.11 16.54 -15.73
N SER A 570 -12.00 16.08 -15.12
CA SER A 570 -12.08 15.26 -13.90
C SER A 570 -12.76 16.00 -12.76
N CYS A 571 -12.51 17.32 -12.63
CA CYS A 571 -13.18 18.15 -11.64
C CYS A 571 -14.67 18.36 -11.90
N ILE A 572 -15.05 18.53 -13.16
CA ILE A 572 -16.45 18.63 -13.57
C ILE A 572 -17.17 17.29 -13.33
N THR A 573 -16.50 16.17 -13.62
CA THR A 573 -17.03 14.82 -13.41
C THR A 573 -17.20 14.49 -11.93
N GLU A 574 -16.30 14.96 -11.07
CA GLU A 574 -16.42 14.82 -9.61
C GLU A 574 -17.68 15.52 -9.06
N LEU A 575 -18.12 16.59 -9.74
CA LEU A 575 -19.39 17.26 -9.45
C LEU A 575 -20.61 16.53 -10.04
N GLY A 576 -20.42 15.35 -10.65
CA GLY A 576 -21.48 14.54 -11.23
C GLY A 576 -21.99 15.06 -12.58
N VAL A 577 -21.22 15.91 -13.27
CA VAL A 577 -21.62 16.52 -14.54
C VAL A 577 -20.91 15.83 -15.71
N GLY A 578 -21.68 15.24 -16.61
CA GLY A 578 -21.16 14.66 -17.86
C GLY A 578 -21.06 15.69 -19.00
N LEU A 579 -20.30 15.34 -20.04
CA LEU A 579 -20.23 16.14 -21.26
C LEU A 579 -21.55 16.12 -22.03
N THR A 580 -22.05 17.33 -22.30
CA THR A 580 -23.11 17.60 -23.27
C THR A 580 -22.46 17.81 -24.63
N HIS A 581 -22.53 16.78 -25.47
CA HIS A 581 -21.83 16.77 -26.75
C HIS A 581 -22.49 17.73 -27.77
N GLU A 582 -21.78 18.78 -28.16
CA GLU A 582 -22.16 19.71 -29.23
C GLU A 582 -21.09 19.65 -30.34
N PRO A 583 -21.36 18.99 -31.49
CA PRO A 583 -20.35 18.64 -32.49
C PRO A 583 -19.74 19.82 -33.25
N GLY A 584 -20.19 21.05 -33.00
CA GLY A 584 -19.67 22.24 -33.67
C GLY A 584 -18.39 22.81 -33.06
N PHE A 585 -17.87 22.23 -31.98
CA PHE A 585 -16.54 22.53 -31.44
C PHE A 585 -15.49 21.64 -32.13
N HIS A 586 -14.51 22.23 -32.82
CA HIS A 586 -13.54 21.49 -33.62
C HIS A 586 -12.11 21.69 -33.16
N GLN A 587 -11.42 20.58 -32.90
CA GLN A 587 -10.01 20.56 -32.47
C GLN A 587 -9.04 20.63 -33.66
N VAL A 588 -9.51 20.23 -34.85
CA VAL A 588 -8.80 20.36 -36.14
C VAL A 588 -7.37 19.79 -36.08
N ASP A 589 -7.18 18.67 -35.39
CA ASP A 589 -5.89 17.96 -35.35
C ASP A 589 -5.56 17.25 -36.69
N LEU A 590 -6.15 17.68 -37.80
CA LEU A 590 -6.02 17.10 -39.14
C LEU A 590 -5.07 17.94 -40.00
N ARG A 591 -4.36 17.30 -40.93
CA ARG A 591 -3.54 18.00 -41.95
C ARG A 591 -4.27 18.05 -43.30
N GLY A 592 -4.05 19.12 -44.05
CA GLY A 592 -4.62 19.35 -45.38
C GLY A 592 -5.84 20.26 -45.38
N ASN A 593 -6.60 20.28 -46.48
CA ASN A 593 -7.82 21.08 -46.62
C ASN A 593 -9.00 20.44 -45.86
N ILE A 594 -9.60 21.21 -44.93
CA ILE A 594 -10.70 20.75 -44.06
C ILE A 594 -12.11 21.03 -44.62
N PHE A 595 -12.26 21.48 -45.87
CA PHE A 595 -13.56 21.77 -46.47
C PHE A 595 -14.51 20.57 -46.39
N GLY A 596 -13.99 19.36 -46.61
CA GLY A 596 -14.78 18.13 -46.50
C GLY A 596 -15.32 17.87 -45.10
N LEU A 597 -14.55 18.18 -44.05
CA LEU A 597 -14.99 18.07 -42.65
C LEU A 597 -16.14 19.04 -42.37
N LEU A 598 -15.98 20.30 -42.80
CA LEU A 598 -17.00 21.34 -42.60
C LEU A 598 -18.25 21.10 -43.46
N ALA A 599 -18.10 20.53 -44.65
CA ALA A 599 -19.20 20.20 -45.55
C ALA A 599 -19.96 18.92 -45.15
N ALA A 600 -19.37 18.04 -44.34
CA ALA A 600 -20.00 16.78 -43.90
C ALA A 600 -21.14 16.98 -42.89
N HIS A 601 -21.20 18.14 -42.23
CA HIS A 601 -22.21 18.45 -41.20
C HIS A 601 -22.97 19.76 -41.51
N PRO A 602 -23.69 19.87 -42.65
CA PRO A 602 -24.29 21.12 -43.10
C PRO A 602 -25.41 21.67 -42.19
N LEU A 603 -25.90 20.86 -41.24
CA LEU A 603 -26.94 21.23 -40.27
C LEU A 603 -26.38 21.57 -38.87
N THR A 604 -25.09 21.34 -38.62
CA THR A 604 -24.46 21.66 -37.34
C THR A 604 -23.90 23.08 -37.41
N PRO A 605 -24.27 23.98 -36.49
CA PRO A 605 -23.67 25.31 -36.45
C PRO A 605 -22.18 25.18 -36.07
N LEU A 606 -21.30 25.77 -36.88
CA LEU A 606 -19.88 25.87 -36.55
C LEU A 606 -19.70 26.79 -35.33
N LEU A 607 -19.12 26.28 -34.24
CA LEU A 607 -18.98 26.99 -32.96
C LEU A 607 -17.55 27.46 -32.71
N SER A 608 -16.57 26.65 -33.09
CA SER A 608 -15.15 27.00 -33.01
C SER A 608 -14.29 26.23 -34.02
N LEU A 609 -13.11 26.78 -34.31
CA LEU A 609 -12.04 26.15 -35.08
C LEU A 609 -10.70 26.41 -34.39
N HIS A 610 -10.01 25.34 -34.00
CA HIS A 610 -8.66 25.37 -33.45
C HIS A 610 -7.60 25.23 -34.56
N HIS A 611 -6.38 25.76 -34.35
CA HIS A 611 -5.25 25.64 -35.30
C HIS A 611 -5.58 25.88 -36.80
N PRO A 612 -6.40 26.89 -37.19
CA PRO A 612 -6.78 27.05 -38.58
C PRO A 612 -5.60 27.40 -39.49
N ASP A 613 -4.50 27.93 -38.93
CA ASP A 613 -3.23 28.23 -39.58
C ASP A 613 -2.40 26.98 -39.94
N HIS A 614 -2.70 25.83 -39.34
CA HIS A 614 -2.07 24.55 -39.64
C HIS A 614 -2.77 23.77 -40.78
N THR A 615 -3.85 24.32 -41.35
CA THR A 615 -4.64 23.71 -42.44
C THR A 615 -4.44 24.44 -43.77
N ASP A 616 -4.68 23.74 -44.89
CA ASP A 616 -4.73 24.42 -46.19
C ASP A 616 -5.91 25.39 -46.25
N PRO A 617 -5.85 26.48 -47.03
CA PRO A 617 -6.98 27.41 -47.18
C PRO A 617 -8.27 26.67 -47.52
N ILE A 618 -9.31 26.87 -46.70
CA ILE A 618 -10.57 26.11 -46.74
C ILE A 618 -11.23 26.23 -48.12
N PHE A 619 -11.21 27.42 -48.71
CA PHE A 619 -11.74 27.65 -50.06
C PHE A 619 -10.60 27.80 -51.08
N PRO A 620 -10.75 27.21 -52.28
CA PRO A 620 -9.75 27.35 -53.34
C PRO A 620 -9.57 28.82 -53.75
N ASN A 621 -8.35 29.20 -54.09
CA ASN A 621 -7.96 30.57 -54.50
C ASN A 621 -8.13 31.66 -53.41
N MET A 622 -8.22 31.27 -52.14
CA MET A 622 -8.19 32.19 -50.99
C MET A 622 -6.96 31.92 -50.12
N THR A 623 -6.55 32.91 -49.32
CA THR A 623 -5.62 32.68 -48.20
C THR A 623 -6.41 32.17 -47.00
N THR A 624 -5.77 31.49 -46.05
CA THR A 624 -6.42 31.01 -44.81
C THR A 624 -7.22 32.12 -44.12
N THR A 625 -6.65 33.33 -44.00
CA THR A 625 -7.35 34.50 -43.46
C THR A 625 -8.59 34.90 -44.25
N LYS A 626 -8.52 34.92 -45.59
CA LYS A 626 -9.68 35.22 -46.45
C LYS A 626 -10.74 34.13 -46.38
N SER A 627 -10.33 32.86 -46.26
CA SER A 627 -11.27 31.75 -46.10
C SER A 627 -12.01 31.81 -44.76
N LEU A 628 -11.32 32.15 -43.67
CA LEU A 628 -11.95 32.37 -42.36
C LEU A 628 -12.90 33.56 -42.40
N GLN A 629 -12.48 34.68 -42.99
CA GLN A 629 -13.35 35.85 -43.16
C GLN A 629 -14.61 35.51 -43.97
N HIS A 630 -14.47 34.72 -45.03
CA HIS A 630 -15.60 34.25 -45.82
C HIS A 630 -16.55 33.35 -45.01
N LEU A 631 -16.03 32.47 -44.13
CA LEU A 631 -16.84 31.67 -43.20
C LEU A 631 -17.60 32.52 -42.18
N PHE A 632 -16.97 33.59 -41.67
CA PHE A 632 -17.63 34.54 -40.78
C PHE A 632 -18.75 35.32 -41.49
N GLU A 633 -18.52 35.72 -42.74
CA GLU A 633 -19.49 36.48 -43.55
C GLU A 633 -20.65 35.60 -44.06
N ALA A 634 -20.42 34.31 -44.27
CA ALA A 634 -21.42 33.35 -44.76
C ALA A 634 -22.43 32.89 -43.68
N GLN A 635 -22.25 33.29 -42.42
CA GLN A 635 -23.21 32.94 -41.37
C GLN A 635 -24.54 33.66 -41.59
N PRO A 636 -25.70 32.97 -41.52
CA PRO A 636 -26.99 33.60 -41.76
C PRO A 636 -27.21 34.74 -40.77
N ARG A 637 -27.34 35.98 -41.26
CA ARG A 637 -27.77 37.15 -40.49
C ARG A 637 -29.24 36.97 -40.09
N GLY A 638 -29.46 36.18 -39.04
CA GLY A 638 -30.76 35.97 -38.41
C GLY A 638 -31.04 37.06 -37.38
N ILE A 639 -31.79 38.07 -37.81
CA ILE A 639 -32.73 38.91 -37.02
C ILE A 639 -32.08 39.75 -35.90
N GLN A 640 -31.62 40.95 -36.29
CA GLN A 640 -31.82 42.14 -35.47
C GLN A 640 -33.34 42.40 -35.45
N ASN A 641 -33.98 42.17 -34.30
CA ASN A 641 -35.25 42.75 -33.84
C ASN A 641 -35.75 41.90 -32.65
N ILE A 642 -35.21 42.18 -31.47
CA ILE A 642 -36.02 42.11 -30.26
C ILE A 642 -36.02 43.55 -29.75
N GLU A 643 -37.00 44.30 -30.24
CA GLU A 643 -37.42 45.55 -29.61
C GLU A 643 -37.81 45.25 -28.15
N GLU A 644 -37.48 46.22 -27.31
CA GLU A 644 -37.89 46.32 -25.93
C GLU A 644 -39.42 46.26 -25.82
N GLU A 645 -39.96 45.23 -25.18
CA GLU A 645 -41.18 45.41 -24.38
C GLU A 645 -40.83 45.18 -22.91
N GLY A 646 -40.99 46.27 -22.14
CA GLY A 646 -40.42 46.46 -20.83
C GLY A 646 -41.09 45.65 -19.71
N ILE A 647 -40.28 45.34 -18.71
CA ILE A 647 -40.73 44.96 -17.37
C ILE A 647 -40.33 46.10 -16.42
N PRO A 648 -41.25 46.98 -16.01
CA PRO A 648 -41.05 47.89 -14.88
C PRO A 648 -41.42 47.20 -13.54
N PRO A 649 -41.02 47.79 -12.40
CA PRO A 649 -40.69 47.07 -11.18
C PRO A 649 -41.90 46.71 -10.32
N LEU A 650 -41.80 45.58 -9.60
CA LEU A 650 -42.74 45.22 -8.54
C LEU A 650 -42.45 46.04 -7.26
N ASN A 651 -43.32 47.00 -6.96
CA ASN A 651 -43.62 47.40 -5.59
C ASN A 651 -45.16 47.48 -5.42
N LYS A 652 -45.60 46.87 -4.32
CA LYS A 652 -46.92 46.81 -3.62
C LYS A 652 -47.88 48.00 -3.82
N PRO A 653 -49.16 47.98 -3.32
CA PRO A 653 -49.99 46.92 -2.71
C PRO A 653 -51.45 46.87 -3.25
N LEU A 654 -52.25 45.82 -2.95
CA LEU A 654 -53.65 46.02 -2.48
C LEU A 654 -54.30 44.77 -1.87
N HIS A 655 -55.29 45.08 -1.05
CA HIS A 655 -56.14 44.35 -0.11
C HIS A 655 -56.97 43.14 -0.61
N LYS A 656 -57.15 42.21 0.35
CA LYS A 656 -58.38 41.51 0.82
C LYS A 656 -59.52 41.26 -0.17
N ILE A 657 -59.91 39.98 -0.29
CA ILE A 657 -61.26 39.51 0.06
C ILE A 657 -61.15 38.20 0.87
N THR A 658 -61.93 38.17 1.94
CA THR A 658 -62.25 37.08 2.89
C THR A 658 -62.86 35.86 2.15
N THR A 659 -62.95 34.65 2.68
CA THR A 659 -63.96 34.32 3.69
C THR A 659 -63.76 32.88 4.16
N THR A 660 -63.66 32.80 5.49
CA THR A 660 -63.86 31.68 6.40
C THR A 660 -64.81 30.58 5.90
N GLN A 661 -64.23 29.50 5.37
CA GLN A 661 -64.80 28.14 5.35
C GLN A 661 -63.74 27.09 4.96
N SER A 662 -62.63 27.50 4.35
CA SER A 662 -61.48 26.63 3.99
C SER A 662 -60.55 26.29 5.17
N LEU A 663 -60.51 27.11 6.23
CA LEU A 663 -59.53 26.97 7.33
C LEU A 663 -59.81 25.78 8.27
N ILE A 664 -61.08 25.39 8.47
CA ILE A 664 -61.43 24.27 9.36
C ILE A 664 -61.23 22.92 8.66
N ILE A 665 -61.49 22.85 7.36
CA ILE A 665 -61.24 21.64 6.54
C ILE A 665 -59.73 21.45 6.35
N ASN A 666 -58.97 22.52 6.12
CA ASN A 666 -57.51 22.44 6.03
C ASN A 666 -56.84 22.15 7.38
N LEU A 667 -57.36 22.63 8.52
CA LEU A 667 -56.83 22.23 9.83
C LEU A 667 -57.14 20.76 10.17
N LEU A 668 -58.33 20.27 9.82
CA LEU A 668 -58.70 18.87 10.05
C LEU A 668 -57.93 17.92 9.12
N LEU A 669 -57.70 18.30 7.85
CA LEU A 669 -56.87 17.54 6.92
C LEU A 669 -55.40 17.53 7.36
N VAL A 670 -54.84 18.67 7.79
CA VAL A 670 -53.46 18.73 8.30
C VAL A 670 -53.30 17.94 9.60
N SER A 671 -54.31 17.96 10.49
CA SER A 671 -54.34 17.15 11.72
C SER A 671 -54.44 15.66 11.44
N PHE A 672 -55.28 15.23 10.47
CA PHE A 672 -55.42 13.83 10.08
C PHE A 672 -54.19 13.35 9.31
N SER A 673 -53.58 14.18 8.44
CA SER A 673 -52.32 13.87 7.76
C SER A 673 -51.16 13.76 8.74
N LEU A 674 -51.11 14.60 9.78
CA LEU A 674 -50.04 14.53 10.80
C LEU A 674 -50.20 13.34 11.75
N CYS A 675 -51.40 13.03 12.28
CA CYS A 675 -51.59 11.83 13.12
C CYS A 675 -51.49 10.55 12.24
N ALA A 676 -51.90 10.54 10.97
CA ALA A 676 -51.65 9.43 10.04
C ALA A 676 -50.17 9.22 9.73
N ILE A 677 -49.39 10.27 9.50
CA ILE A 677 -47.93 10.18 9.32
C ILE A 677 -47.27 9.70 10.62
N TYR A 678 -47.71 10.16 11.79
CA TYR A 678 -47.16 9.71 13.08
C TYR A 678 -47.58 8.29 13.51
N THR A 679 -48.69 7.75 13.00
CA THR A 679 -49.11 6.35 13.25
C THR A 679 -48.64 5.36 12.17
N LEU A 680 -48.53 5.80 10.90
CA LEU A 680 -48.03 4.98 9.80
C LEU A 680 -46.51 4.99 9.69
N ALA A 681 -45.82 6.07 10.07
CA ALA A 681 -44.35 6.10 10.02
C ALA A 681 -43.72 5.04 10.94
N PRO A 682 -44.17 4.81 12.19
CA PRO A 682 -43.60 3.75 13.03
C PRO A 682 -43.95 2.36 12.51
N VAL A 683 -45.15 2.14 11.95
CA VAL A 683 -45.58 0.82 11.43
C VAL A 683 -44.92 0.50 10.09
N LEU A 684 -44.69 1.49 9.22
CA LEU A 684 -43.90 1.33 7.99
C LEU A 684 -42.40 1.19 8.31
N LEU A 685 -41.88 1.91 9.32
CA LEU A 685 -40.50 1.75 9.79
C LEU A 685 -40.29 0.40 10.49
N LEU A 686 -41.30 -0.15 11.18
CA LEU A 686 -41.27 -1.50 11.80
C LEU A 686 -41.57 -2.62 10.79
N SER A 687 -42.31 -2.37 9.71
CA SER A 687 -42.52 -3.37 8.63
C SER A 687 -41.39 -3.40 7.60
N THR A 688 -40.47 -2.42 7.62
CA THR A 688 -39.20 -2.47 6.89
C THR A 688 -38.00 -2.80 7.78
N SER A 689 -38.18 -2.98 9.10
CA SER A 689 -37.07 -3.28 10.03
C SER A 689 -36.73 -4.77 10.14
N SER A 690 -36.95 -5.54 9.08
CA SER A 690 -36.34 -6.87 8.96
C SER A 690 -35.49 -7.04 7.69
N ASN A 691 -35.16 -5.98 6.94
CA ASN A 691 -34.18 -6.04 5.83
C ASN A 691 -33.59 -4.66 5.42
N LEU A 692 -33.45 -3.69 6.32
CA LEU A 692 -32.69 -2.47 6.04
C LEU A 692 -31.44 -2.42 6.93
N GLU A 693 -30.44 -3.23 6.57
CA GLU A 693 -29.08 -3.05 7.07
C GLU A 693 -28.54 -1.67 6.64
N ASN A 694 -27.96 -0.98 7.62
CA ASN A 694 -27.05 0.17 7.52
C ASN A 694 -26.49 0.49 6.12
N VAL A 695 -27.17 1.34 5.34
CA VAL A 695 -26.53 2.07 4.23
C VAL A 695 -25.75 3.23 4.83
N HIS A 696 -24.59 2.92 5.41
CA HIS A 696 -23.51 3.89 5.59
C HIS A 696 -22.97 4.23 4.20
N PHE A 697 -23.07 5.49 3.78
CA PHE A 697 -22.27 6.01 2.65
C PHE A 697 -20.79 6.09 3.07
N SER A 698 -20.15 4.93 3.13
CA SER A 698 -18.74 4.79 2.82
C SER A 698 -18.65 4.91 1.30
N LEU A 699 -17.83 5.83 0.78
CA LEU A 699 -17.34 5.75 -0.60
C LEU A 699 -16.39 4.52 -0.71
N GLN A 700 -16.93 3.32 -0.51
CA GLN A 700 -16.41 2.14 -1.17
C GLN A 700 -17.04 2.19 -2.56
N THR A 701 -16.26 2.63 -3.55
CA THR A 701 -16.51 2.19 -4.91
C THR A 701 -16.69 0.67 -4.85
N VAL A 702 -17.90 0.18 -5.16
CA VAL A 702 -18.15 -1.25 -5.31
C VAL A 702 -17.41 -1.67 -6.58
N HIS A 703 -16.09 -1.82 -6.45
CA HIS A 703 -15.29 -2.47 -7.47
C HIS A 703 -15.74 -3.93 -7.49
N GLU A 704 -16.12 -4.42 -8.67
CA GLU A 704 -16.31 -5.85 -8.92
C GLU A 704 -15.14 -6.59 -8.28
N SER A 705 -15.38 -7.64 -7.51
CA SER A 705 -14.31 -8.38 -6.82
C SER A 705 -13.29 -8.90 -7.84
N THR A 706 -11.99 -8.84 -7.52
CA THR A 706 -10.98 -9.47 -8.38
C THR A 706 -11.27 -10.96 -8.47
N THR A 707 -11.30 -11.47 -9.70
CA THR A 707 -11.53 -12.88 -10.05
C THR A 707 -10.40 -13.38 -10.95
N LEU A 708 -10.36 -14.68 -11.24
CA LEU A 708 -9.32 -15.25 -12.10
C LEU A 708 -9.33 -14.69 -13.53
N ASP A 709 -10.50 -14.28 -14.04
CA ASP A 709 -10.64 -13.60 -15.34
C ASP A 709 -9.87 -12.27 -15.43
N HIS A 710 -9.53 -11.68 -14.30
CA HIS A 710 -8.79 -10.43 -14.22
C HIS A 710 -7.26 -10.63 -14.20
N LEU A 711 -6.78 -11.87 -14.14
CA LEU A 711 -5.37 -12.23 -14.13
C LEU A 711 -4.93 -12.73 -15.51
N VAL A 712 -3.71 -12.36 -15.92
CA VAL A 712 -3.04 -12.89 -17.11
C VAL A 712 -1.68 -13.45 -16.72
N PHE A 713 -1.39 -14.69 -17.10
CA PHE A 713 -0.15 -15.38 -16.78
C PHE A 713 0.86 -15.31 -17.93
N GLY A 714 2.08 -14.86 -17.64
CA GLY A 714 3.23 -14.95 -18.54
C GLY A 714 4.24 -15.95 -18.01
N ILE A 715 4.28 -17.15 -18.58
CA ILE A 715 5.14 -18.24 -18.10
C ILE A 715 6.36 -18.36 -19.00
N ALA A 716 7.56 -18.24 -18.43
CA ALA A 716 8.80 -18.38 -19.18
C ALA A 716 9.24 -19.85 -19.28
N SER A 717 9.49 -20.32 -20.50
CA SER A 717 9.95 -21.70 -20.76
C SER A 717 10.90 -21.72 -21.95
N SER A 718 11.38 -22.89 -22.37
CA SER A 718 12.10 -23.10 -23.63
C SER A 718 11.51 -24.30 -24.37
N GLY A 719 11.71 -24.38 -25.68
CA GLY A 719 11.31 -25.53 -26.48
C GLY A 719 11.96 -26.84 -25.98
N SER A 720 13.10 -26.75 -25.29
CA SER A 720 13.79 -27.90 -24.70
C SER A 720 13.29 -28.31 -23.30
N SER A 721 12.84 -27.35 -22.48
CA SER A 721 12.39 -27.59 -21.10
C SER A 721 10.90 -27.88 -21.02
N TRP A 722 10.09 -27.24 -21.88
CA TRP A 722 8.63 -27.35 -21.86
C TRP A 722 8.11 -28.80 -21.88
N PRO A 723 8.60 -29.72 -22.74
CA PRO A 723 8.09 -31.09 -22.78
C PRO A 723 8.24 -31.84 -21.45
N LYS A 724 9.26 -31.48 -20.66
CA LYS A 724 9.54 -32.10 -19.35
C LYS A 724 8.75 -31.46 -18.22
N ARG A 725 8.53 -30.14 -18.31
CA ARG A 725 7.98 -29.33 -17.20
C ARG A 725 6.50 -28.99 -17.33
N LYS A 726 5.88 -29.22 -18.49
CA LYS A 726 4.44 -29.02 -18.71
C LYS A 726 3.56 -29.71 -17.66
N GLU A 727 4.01 -30.84 -17.12
CA GLU A 727 3.28 -31.59 -16.08
C GLU A 727 3.14 -30.81 -14.77
N TYR A 728 4.07 -29.90 -14.44
CA TYR A 728 3.92 -29.00 -13.28
C TYR A 728 2.82 -27.95 -13.53
N VAL A 729 2.79 -27.39 -14.74
CA VAL A 729 1.78 -26.39 -15.13
C VAL A 729 0.37 -26.99 -15.18
N LYS A 730 0.23 -28.25 -15.61
CA LYS A 730 -1.05 -28.98 -15.62
C LYS A 730 -1.71 -29.08 -14.23
N LEU A 731 -0.94 -29.04 -13.14
CA LEU A 731 -1.48 -29.17 -11.79
C LEU A 731 -2.37 -27.99 -11.40
N TRP A 732 -2.06 -26.79 -11.89
CA TRP A 732 -2.71 -25.56 -11.46
C TRP A 732 -3.42 -24.82 -12.60
N TRP A 733 -3.01 -25.00 -13.86
CA TRP A 733 -3.68 -24.39 -15.00
C TRP A 733 -5.08 -24.97 -15.21
N ASN A 734 -6.10 -24.10 -15.31
CA ASN A 734 -7.51 -24.48 -15.39
C ASN A 734 -7.96 -25.51 -14.33
N SER A 735 -7.28 -25.55 -13.18
CA SER A 735 -7.65 -26.38 -12.02
C SER A 735 -8.97 -25.94 -11.36
N VAL A 736 -9.47 -24.76 -11.71
CA VAL A 736 -10.75 -24.23 -11.25
C VAL A 736 -11.83 -24.51 -12.30
N VAL A 737 -12.81 -25.34 -11.93
CA VAL A 737 -13.92 -25.75 -12.79
C VAL A 737 -14.65 -24.53 -13.38
N ASN A 738 -14.99 -24.60 -14.68
CA ASN A 738 -15.73 -23.57 -15.44
C ASN A 738 -15.07 -22.19 -15.54
N THR A 739 -13.74 -22.10 -15.37
CA THR A 739 -13.01 -20.83 -15.54
C THR A 739 -11.96 -20.97 -16.64
N THR A 740 -11.85 -19.98 -17.53
CA THR A 740 -10.81 -19.92 -18.57
C THR A 740 -9.69 -18.98 -18.14
N MET A 741 -8.54 -19.55 -17.78
CA MET A 741 -7.35 -18.77 -17.46
C MET A 741 -6.77 -18.11 -18.71
N LYS A 742 -6.23 -16.88 -18.56
CA LYS A 742 -5.62 -16.10 -19.64
C LYS A 742 -4.11 -16.11 -19.50
N GLY A 743 -3.39 -16.17 -20.61
CA GLY A 743 -1.93 -16.17 -20.58
C GLY A 743 -1.30 -17.06 -21.65
N CYS A 744 0.02 -17.19 -21.58
CA CYS A 744 0.82 -17.97 -22.51
C CYS A 744 2.07 -18.54 -21.84
N VAL A 745 2.56 -19.67 -22.35
CA VAL A 745 3.92 -20.15 -22.09
C VAL A 745 4.82 -19.71 -23.23
N PHE A 746 5.81 -18.89 -22.92
CA PHE A 746 6.73 -18.31 -23.88
C PHE A 746 7.97 -19.20 -24.07
N VAL A 747 8.11 -19.77 -25.27
CA VAL A 747 9.24 -20.60 -25.70
C VAL A 747 10.09 -19.88 -26.75
N ASP A 748 11.30 -20.36 -26.99
CA ASP A 748 12.21 -19.87 -28.04
C ASP A 748 11.88 -20.44 -29.44
N SER A 749 11.29 -21.64 -29.50
CA SER A 749 10.79 -22.26 -30.73
C SER A 749 9.73 -23.31 -30.41
N ILE A 750 8.85 -23.60 -31.37
CA ILE A 750 7.86 -24.68 -31.29
C ILE A 750 8.31 -25.81 -32.21
N ASN A 751 8.44 -27.02 -31.66
CA ASN A 751 8.78 -28.24 -32.42
C ASN A 751 7.51 -29.00 -32.87
N GLN A 752 7.62 -29.83 -33.92
CA GLN A 752 6.47 -30.59 -34.47
C GLN A 752 5.78 -31.51 -33.45
N ASP A 753 6.49 -32.02 -32.44
CA ASP A 753 5.89 -32.85 -31.38
C ASP A 753 5.13 -32.02 -30.33
N GLN A 754 5.44 -30.72 -30.19
CA GLN A 754 4.70 -29.79 -29.31
C GLN A 754 3.40 -29.30 -29.95
N ASP A 755 3.35 -29.27 -31.28
CA ASP A 755 2.16 -28.89 -32.06
C ASP A 755 1.11 -30.03 -32.12
N LYS A 756 1.52 -31.27 -31.80
CA LYS A 756 0.63 -32.45 -31.71
C LYS A 756 -0.11 -32.56 -30.37
N ASP A 757 0.35 -31.87 -29.32
CA ASP A 757 -0.38 -31.71 -28.05
C ASP A 757 -1.54 -30.71 -28.22
N LYS A 758 -2.49 -31.00 -29.13
CA LYS A 758 -3.78 -30.31 -29.17
C LYS A 758 -4.59 -30.73 -27.93
N ASP A 759 -4.25 -30.13 -26.81
CA ASP A 759 -4.77 -30.48 -25.49
C ASP A 759 -6.19 -29.92 -25.29
N ASN A 760 -7.03 -30.64 -24.55
CA ASN A 760 -8.44 -30.38 -24.27
C ASN A 760 -8.65 -29.16 -23.33
N GLY A 761 -7.77 -28.16 -23.38
CA GLY A 761 -7.79 -26.97 -22.52
C GLY A 761 -7.10 -27.15 -21.16
N THR A 762 -6.34 -28.23 -20.93
CA THR A 762 -5.64 -28.46 -19.64
C THR A 762 -4.28 -27.76 -19.51
N LEU A 763 -3.77 -27.19 -20.61
CA LEU A 763 -2.51 -26.45 -20.67
C LEU A 763 -2.74 -25.03 -21.22
N PRO A 764 -1.89 -24.06 -20.84
CA PRO A 764 -1.85 -22.75 -21.49
C PRO A 764 -1.40 -22.87 -22.96
N PRO A 765 -1.80 -21.93 -23.82
CA PRO A 765 -1.26 -21.85 -25.18
C PRO A 765 0.25 -21.56 -25.17
N LEU A 766 0.96 -22.08 -26.17
CA LEU A 766 2.37 -21.76 -26.41
C LEU A 766 2.48 -20.49 -27.25
N CYS A 767 3.33 -19.56 -26.82
CA CYS A 767 3.72 -18.36 -27.53
C CYS A 767 5.23 -18.44 -27.87
N VAL A 768 5.62 -18.02 -29.07
CA VAL A 768 7.03 -17.87 -29.44
C VAL A 768 7.49 -16.46 -29.09
N SER A 769 8.53 -16.37 -28.26
CA SER A 769 9.12 -15.09 -27.89
C SER A 769 9.93 -14.49 -29.05
N GLU A 770 9.88 -13.17 -29.19
CA GLU A 770 10.48 -12.48 -30.33
C GLU A 770 12.02 -12.54 -30.32
N ASP A 771 12.62 -12.32 -31.49
CA ASP A 771 14.08 -12.31 -31.65
C ASP A 771 14.75 -11.24 -30.76
N ILE A 772 15.78 -11.69 -30.03
CA ILE A 772 16.58 -10.88 -29.11
C ILE A 772 17.97 -10.54 -29.67
N SER A 773 18.25 -10.83 -30.95
CA SER A 773 19.56 -10.64 -31.57
C SER A 773 20.11 -9.22 -31.45
N ARG A 774 19.24 -8.21 -31.41
CA ARG A 774 19.64 -6.79 -31.24
C ARG A 774 20.15 -6.43 -29.85
N PHE A 775 19.79 -7.19 -28.81
CA PHE A 775 20.20 -6.87 -27.45
C PHE A 775 21.61 -7.39 -27.16
N ARG A 776 22.47 -6.51 -26.62
CA ARG A 776 23.80 -6.88 -26.16
C ARG A 776 23.71 -7.68 -24.85
N TYR A 777 24.59 -8.66 -24.70
CA TYR A 777 24.77 -9.41 -23.45
C TYR A 777 26.25 -9.48 -23.12
N THR A 778 26.65 -8.87 -22.01
CA THR A 778 28.05 -8.63 -21.64
C THR A 778 28.39 -9.13 -20.24
N TYR A 779 27.57 -10.04 -19.68
CA TYR A 779 27.86 -10.62 -18.37
C TYR A 779 29.23 -11.32 -18.39
N PRO A 780 30.14 -11.02 -17.45
CA PRO A 780 31.50 -11.56 -17.47
C PRO A 780 31.52 -13.06 -17.10
N GLY A 781 32.24 -13.87 -17.87
CA GLY A 781 32.47 -15.30 -17.60
C GLY A 781 31.54 -16.28 -18.33
N ARG A 782 31.69 -17.59 -18.09
CA ARG A 782 30.96 -18.68 -18.79
C ARG A 782 29.61 -19.05 -18.17
N GLY A 783 29.13 -18.33 -17.15
CA GLY A 783 27.98 -18.75 -16.33
C GLY A 783 26.62 -18.13 -16.68
N GLY A 784 26.58 -17.04 -17.46
CA GLY A 784 25.35 -16.35 -17.84
C GLY A 784 24.80 -16.81 -19.18
N MET A 785 23.47 -16.82 -19.35
CA MET A 785 22.81 -17.22 -20.60
C MET A 785 22.10 -16.04 -21.26
N ARG A 786 22.34 -15.84 -22.57
CA ARG A 786 21.68 -14.80 -23.36
C ARG A 786 20.15 -14.94 -23.37
N SER A 787 19.64 -16.17 -23.22
CA SER A 787 18.21 -16.47 -23.09
C SER A 787 17.53 -15.71 -21.94
N ALA A 788 18.27 -15.25 -20.92
CA ALA A 788 17.75 -14.42 -19.85
C ALA A 788 17.12 -13.10 -20.34
N ILE A 789 17.58 -12.57 -21.49
CA ILE A 789 16.96 -11.38 -22.11
C ILE A 789 15.56 -11.73 -22.62
N ARG A 790 15.41 -12.88 -23.28
CA ARG A 790 14.12 -13.38 -23.76
C ARG A 790 13.15 -13.62 -22.60
N VAL A 791 13.62 -14.28 -21.53
CA VAL A 791 12.83 -14.49 -20.31
C VAL A 791 12.36 -13.16 -19.71
N ALA A 792 13.21 -12.14 -19.63
CA ALA A 792 12.77 -10.81 -19.19
C ALA A 792 11.69 -10.21 -20.11
N ARG A 793 11.82 -10.39 -21.43
CA ARG A 793 10.87 -9.85 -22.43
C ARG A 793 9.50 -10.49 -22.39
N VAL A 794 9.33 -11.66 -21.76
CA VAL A 794 8.02 -12.24 -21.45
C VAL A 794 7.10 -11.22 -20.76
N VAL A 795 7.65 -10.32 -19.95
CA VAL A 795 6.87 -9.23 -19.32
C VAL A 795 6.20 -8.33 -20.36
N LYS A 796 6.95 -7.83 -21.34
CA LYS A 796 6.43 -6.98 -22.40
C LYS A 796 5.50 -7.77 -23.33
N GLU A 797 5.89 -8.98 -23.70
CA GLU A 797 5.17 -9.81 -24.68
C GLU A 797 3.81 -10.29 -24.12
N THR A 798 3.73 -10.60 -22.83
CA THR A 798 2.45 -10.95 -22.17
C THR A 798 1.48 -9.76 -22.17
N VAL A 799 1.98 -8.54 -21.96
CA VAL A 799 1.15 -7.33 -22.06
C VAL A 799 0.66 -7.11 -23.50
N ALA A 800 1.49 -7.44 -24.49
CA ALA A 800 1.15 -7.32 -25.91
C ALA A 800 0.04 -8.26 -26.39
N LEU A 801 -0.27 -9.33 -25.63
CA LEU A 801 -1.44 -10.19 -25.90
C LEU A 801 -2.78 -9.44 -25.81
N ASN A 802 -2.80 -8.25 -25.17
CA ASN A 802 -3.92 -7.32 -25.14
C ASN A 802 -5.27 -7.94 -24.73
N HIS A 803 -5.26 -8.79 -23.71
CA HIS A 803 -6.49 -9.32 -23.12
C HIS A 803 -7.36 -8.20 -22.51
N SER A 804 -8.68 -8.37 -22.55
CA SER A 804 -9.63 -7.43 -21.94
C SER A 804 -9.81 -7.66 -20.44
N ARG A 805 -10.20 -6.58 -19.73
CA ARG A 805 -10.49 -6.55 -18.28
C ARG A 805 -9.33 -7.02 -17.38
N VAL A 806 -8.07 -6.78 -17.77
CA VAL A 806 -6.92 -7.20 -16.97
C VAL A 806 -6.68 -6.23 -15.81
N ARG A 807 -6.54 -6.80 -14.61
CA ARG A 807 -6.14 -6.08 -13.39
C ARG A 807 -4.71 -6.41 -13.01
N TRP A 808 -4.30 -7.67 -13.22
CA TRP A 808 -3.01 -8.16 -12.78
C TRP A 808 -2.36 -9.03 -13.86
N TYR A 809 -1.06 -8.81 -14.07
CA TYR A 809 -0.20 -9.71 -14.84
C TYR A 809 0.67 -10.48 -13.86
N VAL A 810 0.67 -11.82 -13.94
CA VAL A 810 1.42 -12.72 -13.07
C VAL A 810 2.48 -13.43 -13.89
N PHE A 811 3.72 -13.43 -13.42
CA PHE A 811 4.88 -14.00 -14.12
C PHE A 811 5.50 -15.11 -13.28
N GLY A 812 6.00 -16.15 -13.94
CA GLY A 812 6.73 -17.26 -13.33
C GLY A 812 7.42 -18.12 -14.39
N ASP A 813 8.16 -19.12 -13.93
CA ASP A 813 8.84 -20.10 -14.77
C ASP A 813 7.97 -21.35 -15.01
N ASP A 814 8.38 -22.20 -15.95
CA ASP A 814 7.70 -23.46 -16.28
C ASP A 814 7.74 -24.53 -15.19
N ASP A 815 8.57 -24.35 -14.16
CA ASP A 815 8.64 -25.13 -12.92
C ASP A 815 8.12 -24.35 -11.70
N THR A 816 7.35 -23.28 -11.92
CA THR A 816 6.62 -22.56 -10.87
C THR A 816 5.21 -23.13 -10.71
N LEU A 817 4.87 -23.53 -9.50
CA LEU A 817 3.55 -24.01 -9.11
C LEU A 817 2.77 -22.85 -8.49
N PHE A 818 1.74 -22.34 -9.17
CA PHE A 818 0.89 -21.30 -8.61
C PHE A 818 -0.32 -21.88 -7.87
N PHE A 819 -0.85 -21.11 -6.91
CA PHE A 819 -2.11 -21.39 -6.21
C PHE A 819 -3.14 -20.31 -6.59
N PRO A 820 -3.87 -20.45 -7.73
CA PRO A 820 -4.64 -19.34 -8.33
C PRO A 820 -5.72 -18.74 -7.43
N ARG A 821 -6.39 -19.57 -6.61
CA ARG A 821 -7.40 -19.10 -5.64
C ARG A 821 -6.77 -18.14 -4.61
N ASN A 822 -5.59 -18.48 -4.11
CA ASN A 822 -4.86 -17.65 -3.15
C ASN A 822 -4.27 -16.40 -3.82
N LEU A 823 -3.81 -16.50 -5.08
CA LEU A 823 -3.38 -15.34 -5.86
C LEU A 823 -4.51 -14.32 -6.03
N VAL A 824 -5.67 -14.76 -6.52
CA VAL A 824 -6.85 -13.89 -6.70
C VAL A 824 -7.22 -13.23 -5.37
N LYS A 825 -7.26 -14.03 -4.31
CA LYS A 825 -7.65 -13.55 -2.99
C LYS A 825 -6.66 -12.53 -2.43
N THR A 826 -5.36 -12.80 -2.53
CA THR A 826 -4.31 -11.88 -2.06
C THR A 826 -4.26 -10.60 -2.88
N LEU A 827 -4.33 -10.69 -4.21
CA LEU A 827 -4.32 -9.53 -5.10
C LEU A 827 -5.58 -8.66 -4.98
N SER A 828 -6.68 -9.20 -4.44
CA SER A 828 -7.92 -8.43 -4.21
C SER A 828 -7.79 -7.35 -3.14
N LYS A 829 -6.77 -7.42 -2.27
CA LYS A 829 -6.53 -6.40 -1.23
C LYS A 829 -5.78 -5.16 -1.75
N TYR A 830 -5.31 -5.20 -3.00
CA TYR A 830 -4.56 -4.12 -3.65
C TYR A 830 -5.40 -3.45 -4.74
N ASP A 831 -5.27 -2.13 -4.86
CA ASP A 831 -5.87 -1.37 -5.95
C ASP A 831 -5.02 -1.49 -7.22
N HIS A 832 -5.53 -2.25 -8.19
CA HIS A 832 -4.86 -2.46 -9.48
C HIS A 832 -4.72 -1.18 -10.34
N GLY A 833 -5.47 -0.11 -10.03
CA GLY A 833 -5.36 1.19 -10.68
C GLY A 833 -4.04 1.89 -10.35
N LEU A 834 -3.41 1.49 -9.25
CA LEU A 834 -2.13 2.00 -8.76
C LEU A 834 -0.97 1.09 -9.15
N TRP A 835 0.25 1.60 -9.03
CA TRP A 835 1.46 0.92 -9.52
C TRP A 835 2.01 -0.04 -8.48
N TYR A 836 1.73 -1.32 -8.65
CA TYR A 836 2.21 -2.39 -7.78
C TYR A 836 3.16 -3.33 -8.52
N TYR A 837 4.29 -3.62 -7.88
CA TYR A 837 5.19 -4.73 -8.19
C TYR A 837 5.24 -5.62 -6.94
N ILE A 838 4.56 -6.77 -6.98
CA ILE A 838 4.29 -7.63 -5.84
C ILE A 838 5.03 -8.96 -6.01
N GLY A 839 5.79 -9.40 -5.01
CA GLY A 839 6.52 -10.67 -5.04
C GLY A 839 7.31 -10.89 -3.76
N ALA A 840 8.22 -11.87 -3.75
CA ALA A 840 9.07 -12.17 -2.60
C ALA A 840 10.54 -12.25 -2.96
N ASN A 841 11.37 -12.12 -1.93
CA ASN A 841 12.80 -12.43 -1.99
C ASN A 841 13.04 -13.96 -1.93
N SER A 842 14.28 -14.38 -2.16
CA SER A 842 14.69 -15.77 -1.99
C SER A 842 14.78 -16.15 -0.51
N GLU A 843 14.48 -17.40 -0.18
CA GLU A 843 14.77 -18.03 1.11
C GLU A 843 16.27 -18.04 1.43
N SER A 844 17.12 -18.05 0.39
CA SER A 844 18.57 -18.04 0.54
C SER A 844 19.10 -16.62 0.69
N TYR A 845 19.75 -16.35 1.82
CA TYR A 845 20.39 -15.06 2.06
C TYR A 845 21.42 -14.72 0.96
N LYS A 846 22.21 -15.71 0.53
CA LYS A 846 23.24 -15.54 -0.51
C LYS A 846 22.65 -15.06 -1.84
N GLN A 847 21.46 -15.55 -2.21
CA GLN A 847 20.78 -15.13 -3.44
C GLN A 847 20.34 -13.67 -3.34
N ASN A 848 19.75 -13.26 -2.21
CA ASN A 848 19.37 -11.86 -1.98
C ASN A 848 20.58 -10.92 -1.91
N TRP A 849 21.66 -11.35 -1.27
CA TRP A 849 22.92 -10.60 -1.19
C TRP A 849 23.52 -10.35 -2.58
N PHE A 850 23.50 -11.37 -3.45
CA PHE A 850 24.07 -11.27 -4.80
C PHE A 850 23.17 -10.50 -5.78
N PHE A 851 21.86 -10.79 -5.79
CA PHE A 851 20.92 -10.25 -6.79
C PHE A 851 20.20 -8.99 -6.33
N GLY A 852 19.70 -8.95 -5.09
CA GLY A 852 18.99 -7.80 -4.56
C GLY A 852 17.95 -8.15 -3.52
N PHE A 853 17.98 -7.46 -2.37
CA PHE A 853 16.89 -7.50 -1.37
C PHE A 853 15.65 -6.70 -1.82
N GLY A 854 15.79 -5.83 -2.82
CA GLY A 854 14.66 -5.10 -3.43
C GLY A 854 13.99 -5.80 -4.61
N MET A 855 14.48 -6.98 -5.00
CA MET A 855 14.04 -7.71 -6.20
C MET A 855 13.06 -8.82 -5.84
N GLY A 856 11.92 -8.89 -6.55
CA GLY A 856 11.06 -10.06 -6.57
C GLY A 856 11.62 -11.10 -7.53
N PHE A 857 11.84 -12.32 -7.04
CA PHE A 857 12.45 -13.39 -7.83
C PHE A 857 11.43 -14.02 -8.80
N GLY A 858 11.86 -14.23 -10.05
CA GLY A 858 11.00 -14.71 -11.14
C GLY A 858 10.54 -16.15 -10.96
N GLY A 859 11.39 -17.00 -10.38
CA GLY A 859 11.06 -18.41 -10.08
C GLY A 859 9.98 -18.54 -9.00
N ALA A 860 10.03 -17.73 -7.94
CA ALA A 860 8.93 -17.60 -6.99
C ALA A 860 7.68 -17.08 -7.69
N GLY A 861 7.87 -16.28 -8.71
CA GLY A 861 6.81 -15.56 -9.41
C GLY A 861 6.50 -14.22 -8.75
N PHE A 862 5.94 -13.34 -9.56
CA PHE A 862 5.56 -11.99 -9.13
C PHE A 862 4.36 -11.50 -9.91
N ALA A 863 3.63 -10.53 -9.36
CA ALA A 863 2.51 -9.88 -9.99
C ALA A 863 2.76 -8.39 -10.19
N ILE A 864 2.27 -7.84 -11.29
CA ILE A 864 2.27 -6.40 -11.54
C ILE A 864 0.87 -5.93 -11.88
N SER A 865 0.48 -4.78 -11.35
CA SER A 865 -0.79 -4.12 -11.66
C SER A 865 -0.87 -3.77 -13.15
N SER A 866 -2.06 -3.82 -13.75
CA SER A 866 -2.25 -3.49 -15.17
C SER A 866 -1.86 -2.05 -15.50
N SER A 867 -2.05 -1.12 -14.56
CA SER A 867 -1.63 0.27 -14.67
C SER A 867 -0.10 0.42 -14.87
N LEU A 868 0.70 -0.30 -14.06
CA LEU A 868 2.16 -0.36 -14.17
C LEU A 868 2.61 -1.12 -15.43
N ALA A 869 1.99 -2.27 -15.71
CA ALA A 869 2.37 -3.13 -16.84
C ALA A 869 2.33 -2.38 -18.18
N ARG A 870 1.27 -1.58 -18.39
CA ARG A 870 1.09 -0.77 -19.60
C ARG A 870 2.17 0.29 -19.78
N VAL A 871 2.70 0.83 -18.69
CA VAL A 871 3.80 1.82 -18.74
C VAL A 871 5.13 1.11 -18.95
N LEU A 872 5.38 0.04 -18.19
CA LEU A 872 6.59 -0.75 -18.28
C LEU A 872 6.80 -1.29 -19.70
N ALA A 873 5.77 -1.91 -20.31
CA ALA A 873 5.85 -2.49 -21.65
C ALA A 873 6.29 -1.49 -22.73
N LYS A 874 5.93 -0.20 -22.60
CA LYS A 874 6.33 0.86 -23.54
C LYS A 874 7.83 1.17 -23.46
N VAL A 875 8.41 1.13 -22.26
CA VAL A 875 9.82 1.52 -22.03
C VAL A 875 10.76 0.32 -21.89
N PHE A 876 10.22 -0.89 -21.77
CA PHE A 876 10.95 -2.09 -21.36
C PHE A 876 12.18 -2.39 -22.21
N ASP A 877 12.03 -2.40 -23.54
CA ASP A 877 13.13 -2.71 -24.44
C ASP A 877 14.29 -1.70 -24.33
N SER A 878 13.96 -0.41 -24.25
CA SER A 878 14.98 0.63 -24.06
C SER A 878 15.70 0.48 -22.72
N CYS A 879 14.98 0.01 -21.69
CA CYS A 879 15.55 -0.25 -20.38
C CYS A 879 16.51 -1.43 -20.41
N ILE A 880 16.09 -2.59 -20.91
CA ILE A 880 16.95 -3.78 -20.93
C ILE A 880 18.24 -3.57 -21.77
N GLU A 881 18.21 -2.70 -22.79
CA GLU A 881 19.39 -2.27 -23.55
C GLU A 881 20.45 -1.57 -22.69
N ARG A 882 20.05 -0.88 -21.60
CA ARG A 882 20.97 -0.23 -20.65
C ARG A 882 21.66 -1.20 -19.70
N TYR A 883 21.15 -2.43 -19.56
CA TYR A 883 21.64 -3.40 -18.58
C TYR A 883 22.31 -4.64 -19.19
N PRO A 884 23.14 -4.56 -20.24
CA PRO A 884 23.66 -5.76 -20.92
C PRO A 884 24.52 -6.65 -20.02
N HIS A 885 25.07 -6.09 -18.94
CA HIS A 885 25.94 -6.76 -17.99
C HIS A 885 25.21 -7.55 -16.89
N LEU A 886 23.87 -7.48 -16.77
CA LEU A 886 23.14 -8.21 -15.73
C LEU A 886 23.01 -9.71 -16.06
N TYR A 887 23.16 -10.55 -15.02
CA TYR A 887 23.15 -12.01 -15.10
C TYR A 887 21.85 -12.58 -15.68
N GLY A 888 20.74 -12.39 -14.96
CA GLY A 888 19.46 -13.04 -15.19
C GLY A 888 18.34 -12.08 -15.61
N SER A 889 17.17 -12.64 -15.88
CA SER A 889 15.94 -11.91 -16.25
C SER A 889 15.46 -11.00 -15.14
N ASP A 890 15.46 -11.50 -13.91
CA ASP A 890 14.80 -10.88 -12.77
C ASP A 890 15.47 -9.56 -12.41
N ALA A 891 16.81 -9.55 -12.44
CA ALA A 891 17.60 -8.34 -12.23
C ALA A 891 17.29 -7.26 -13.29
N ARG A 892 16.98 -7.65 -14.53
CA ARG A 892 16.59 -6.71 -15.59
C ARG A 892 15.20 -6.15 -15.36
N VAL A 893 14.23 -7.01 -15.02
CA VAL A 893 12.87 -6.57 -14.67
C VAL A 893 12.91 -5.61 -13.49
N TYR A 894 13.60 -5.98 -12.41
CA TYR A 894 13.81 -5.14 -11.23
C TYR A 894 14.48 -3.81 -11.55
N SER A 895 15.51 -3.81 -12.41
CA SER A 895 16.17 -2.57 -12.84
C SER A 895 15.19 -1.64 -13.56
N CYS A 896 14.33 -2.17 -14.42
CA CYS A 896 13.31 -1.38 -15.11
C CYS A 896 12.19 -0.88 -14.20
N MET A 897 11.77 -1.68 -13.20
CA MET A 897 10.84 -1.22 -12.15
C MET A 897 11.45 -0.06 -11.36
N THR A 898 12.74 -0.19 -11.02
CA THR A 898 13.49 0.80 -10.27
C THR A 898 13.59 2.12 -11.04
N GLU A 899 13.83 2.09 -12.36
CA GLU A 899 13.81 3.29 -13.21
C GLU A 899 12.44 3.98 -13.28
N LEU A 900 11.35 3.22 -13.20
CA LEU A 900 9.99 3.78 -13.07
C LEU A 900 9.67 4.31 -11.66
N GLY A 901 10.60 4.11 -10.73
CA GLY A 901 10.48 4.53 -9.34
C GLY A 901 9.60 3.61 -8.50
N VAL A 902 9.36 2.36 -8.91
CA VAL A 902 8.52 1.40 -8.19
C VAL A 902 9.39 0.44 -7.39
N GLY A 903 9.14 0.35 -6.08
CA GLY A 903 9.76 -0.64 -5.20
C GLY A 903 8.94 -1.93 -5.10
N LEU A 904 9.59 -3.02 -4.66
CA LEU A 904 8.92 -4.28 -4.37
C LEU A 904 7.94 -4.12 -3.20
N THR A 905 6.71 -4.56 -3.41
CA THR A 905 5.71 -4.82 -2.37
C THR A 905 5.85 -6.29 -1.98
N HIS A 906 6.43 -6.53 -0.81
CA HIS A 906 6.77 -7.89 -0.38
C HIS A 906 5.53 -8.69 0.04
N GLU A 907 5.31 -9.85 -0.58
CA GLU A 907 4.26 -10.81 -0.23
C GLU A 907 4.90 -12.18 0.06
N PRO A 908 4.99 -12.60 1.34
CA PRO A 908 5.80 -13.76 1.75
C PRO A 908 5.25 -15.12 1.30
N GLY A 909 4.06 -15.17 0.68
CA GLY A 909 3.50 -16.42 0.16
C GLY A 909 4.07 -16.85 -1.20
N PHE A 910 4.88 -16.01 -1.85
CA PHE A 910 5.66 -16.42 -3.02
C PHE A 910 6.97 -17.07 -2.55
N HIS A 911 7.29 -18.26 -3.05
CA HIS A 911 8.49 -19.00 -2.63
C HIS A 911 9.40 -19.36 -3.80
N GLN A 912 10.65 -18.89 -3.74
CA GLN A 912 11.70 -19.21 -4.70
C GLN A 912 12.27 -20.61 -4.45
N VAL A 913 12.19 -21.11 -3.21
CA VAL A 913 12.65 -22.44 -2.78
C VAL A 913 14.07 -22.72 -3.26
N ASP A 914 14.97 -21.73 -3.15
CA ASP A 914 16.40 -21.91 -3.38
C ASP A 914 17.00 -22.73 -2.23
N LEU A 915 16.67 -24.02 -2.20
CA LEU A 915 17.06 -25.04 -1.23
C LEU A 915 17.18 -26.39 -1.96
N ARG A 916 17.85 -27.36 -1.35
CA ARG A 916 17.98 -28.73 -1.91
C ARG A 916 17.58 -29.80 -0.92
N GLY A 917 17.16 -30.96 -1.45
CA GLY A 917 16.80 -32.12 -0.65
C GLY A 917 15.46 -31.93 0.07
N ASN A 918 15.38 -32.34 1.34
CA ASN A 918 14.10 -32.44 2.03
C ASN A 918 13.54 -31.07 2.48
N GLY A 919 12.55 -30.54 1.74
CA GLY A 919 11.87 -29.28 2.03
C GLY A 919 10.86 -29.30 3.20
N PHE A 920 10.70 -30.43 3.90
CA PHE A 920 9.69 -30.63 4.96
C PHE A 920 9.62 -29.50 5.99
N GLY A 921 10.76 -29.07 6.54
CA GLY A 921 10.78 -28.05 7.57
C GLY A 921 10.33 -26.67 7.09
N LEU A 922 10.64 -26.29 5.84
CA LEU A 922 10.17 -25.04 5.25
C LEU A 922 8.64 -25.06 5.10
N LEU A 923 8.11 -26.15 4.54
CA LEU A 923 6.67 -26.26 4.24
C LEU A 923 5.82 -26.42 5.51
N THR A 924 6.33 -27.10 6.54
CA THR A 924 5.59 -27.30 7.81
C THR A 924 5.55 -26.09 8.73
N ALA A 925 6.47 -25.14 8.54
CA ALA A 925 6.57 -23.90 9.29
C ALA A 925 6.08 -22.69 8.47
N HIS A 926 5.30 -22.91 7.41
CA HIS A 926 4.77 -21.82 6.59
C HIS A 926 3.93 -20.86 7.46
N PRO A 927 4.10 -19.53 7.27
CA PRO A 927 3.38 -18.52 8.04
C PRO A 927 1.87 -18.56 7.80
N VAL A 928 1.13 -17.71 8.52
CA VAL A 928 -0.33 -17.57 8.40
C VAL A 928 -0.79 -16.93 7.08
N THR A 929 0.15 -16.52 6.22
CA THR A 929 -0.17 -15.99 4.89
C THR A 929 -0.62 -17.10 3.96
N PRO A 930 -1.50 -16.82 2.98
CA PRO A 930 -1.80 -17.78 1.93
C PRO A 930 -0.56 -18.17 1.13
N LEU A 931 -0.38 -19.47 0.87
CA LEU A 931 0.63 -19.95 -0.07
C LEU A 931 0.25 -19.52 -1.49
N LEU A 932 1.16 -18.82 -2.19
CA LEU A 932 0.90 -18.25 -3.54
C LEU A 932 1.64 -19.03 -4.62
N SER A 933 2.86 -19.49 -4.33
CA SER A 933 3.63 -20.30 -5.26
C SER A 933 4.72 -21.15 -4.58
N LEU A 934 5.18 -22.17 -5.29
CA LEU A 934 6.37 -22.95 -4.98
C LEU A 934 7.21 -23.14 -6.25
N HIS A 935 8.53 -23.10 -6.12
CA HIS A 935 9.46 -23.21 -7.25
C HIS A 935 10.45 -24.37 -7.08
N HIS A 936 11.18 -24.69 -8.16
CA HIS A 936 12.24 -25.71 -8.18
C HIS A 936 11.88 -27.10 -7.59
N PRO A 937 10.70 -27.70 -7.89
CA PRO A 937 10.34 -29.01 -7.36
C PRO A 937 11.31 -30.14 -7.78
N ASP A 938 12.06 -29.96 -8.88
CA ASP A 938 13.08 -30.89 -9.37
C ASP A 938 14.32 -30.99 -8.45
N TYR A 939 14.56 -30.00 -7.58
CA TYR A 939 15.73 -29.93 -6.70
C TYR A 939 15.44 -30.36 -5.26
N THR A 940 14.16 -30.59 -4.94
CA THR A 940 13.69 -31.04 -3.64
C THR A 940 13.25 -32.49 -3.67
N ASP A 941 13.39 -33.18 -2.54
CA ASP A 941 12.83 -34.52 -2.37
C ASP A 941 11.29 -34.45 -2.47
N PRO A 942 10.60 -35.52 -2.94
CA PRO A 942 9.14 -35.56 -2.92
C PRO A 942 8.59 -35.26 -1.52
N ILE A 943 7.64 -34.32 -1.45
CA ILE A 943 7.14 -33.80 -0.16
C ILE A 943 6.37 -34.84 0.66
N PHE A 944 5.83 -35.87 0.01
CA PHE A 944 5.19 -37.03 0.62
C PHE A 944 6.05 -38.29 0.45
N PRO A 945 6.20 -39.12 1.49
CA PRO A 945 7.00 -40.34 1.39
C PRO A 945 6.35 -41.35 0.43
N TYR A 946 7.19 -42.14 -0.25
CA TYR A 946 6.77 -43.20 -1.19
C TYR A 946 5.98 -42.71 -2.41
N MET A 947 6.01 -41.41 -2.71
CA MET A 947 5.44 -40.80 -3.91
C MET A 947 6.53 -40.24 -4.83
N THR A 948 6.25 -40.16 -6.13
CA THR A 948 7.06 -39.34 -7.04
C THR A 948 6.74 -37.86 -6.83
N THR A 949 7.61 -36.94 -7.25
CA THR A 949 7.38 -35.49 -7.12
C THR A 949 6.02 -35.05 -7.66
N ILE A 950 5.65 -35.47 -8.87
CA ILE A 950 4.35 -35.15 -9.47
C ILE A 950 3.18 -35.70 -8.65
N LYS A 951 3.24 -36.96 -8.19
CA LYS A 951 2.16 -37.55 -7.37
C LYS A 951 2.03 -36.85 -6.01
N ALA A 952 3.16 -36.50 -5.41
CA ALA A 952 3.19 -35.77 -4.14
C ALA A 952 2.56 -34.37 -4.28
N LEU A 953 2.86 -33.67 -5.39
CA LEU A 953 2.25 -32.37 -5.67
C LEU A 953 0.75 -32.51 -5.99
N GLN A 954 0.34 -33.51 -6.78
CA GLN A 954 -1.08 -33.81 -7.02
C GLN A 954 -1.85 -33.98 -5.70
N HIS A 955 -1.29 -34.77 -4.77
CA HIS A 955 -1.85 -34.99 -3.44
C HIS A 955 -1.96 -33.69 -2.62
N LEU A 956 -0.97 -32.80 -2.72
CA LEU A 956 -1.05 -31.46 -2.11
C LEU A 956 -2.17 -30.61 -2.73
N PHE A 957 -2.35 -30.67 -4.04
CA PHE A 957 -3.42 -29.95 -4.75
C PHE A 957 -4.81 -30.47 -4.40
N GLU A 958 -4.98 -31.73 -4.00
CA GLU A 958 -6.24 -32.23 -3.43
C GLU A 958 -6.64 -31.42 -2.19
N ALA A 959 -5.69 -31.14 -1.28
CA ALA A 959 -5.92 -30.27 -0.13
C ALA A 959 -6.13 -28.81 -0.52
N ALA A 960 -5.33 -28.30 -1.46
CA ALA A 960 -5.46 -26.93 -1.97
C ALA A 960 -6.85 -26.66 -2.57
N ASN A 961 -7.45 -27.67 -3.22
CA ASN A 961 -8.77 -27.55 -3.84
C ASN A 961 -9.92 -27.51 -2.82
N VAL A 962 -9.69 -28.02 -1.60
CA VAL A 962 -10.67 -28.06 -0.51
C VAL A 962 -10.61 -26.78 0.35
N ASP A 963 -9.43 -26.39 0.83
CA ASP A 963 -9.23 -25.18 1.67
C ASP A 963 -7.89 -24.52 1.34
N SER A 964 -7.82 -23.82 0.20
CA SER A 964 -6.58 -23.21 -0.29
C SER A 964 -6.02 -22.18 0.68
N GLN A 965 -6.88 -21.43 1.36
CA GLN A 965 -6.46 -20.31 2.20
C GLN A 965 -5.77 -20.80 3.47
N ARG A 966 -6.08 -22.02 3.96
CA ARG A 966 -5.43 -22.66 5.12
C ARG A 966 -4.21 -23.52 4.77
N LEU A 967 -4.00 -23.84 3.50
CA LEU A 967 -2.94 -24.74 3.05
C LEU A 967 -1.56 -24.35 3.61
N LEU A 968 -0.88 -25.32 4.21
CA LEU A 968 0.42 -25.21 4.90
C LEU A 968 0.46 -24.30 6.14
N GLN A 969 -0.59 -23.55 6.47
CA GLN A 969 -0.55 -22.69 7.66
C GLN A 969 -0.29 -23.53 8.92
N GLN A 970 0.78 -23.18 9.64
CA GLN A 970 1.15 -23.86 10.86
C GLN A 970 0.21 -23.50 12.01
N THR A 971 -0.33 -24.49 12.71
CA THR A 971 -1.15 -24.33 13.90
C THR A 971 -0.57 -25.18 15.03
N VAL A 972 -0.47 -24.66 16.24
CA VAL A 972 0.21 -25.35 17.37
C VAL A 972 -0.77 -25.57 18.52
N CYS A 973 -0.88 -26.82 18.97
CA CYS A 973 -1.74 -27.26 20.06
C CYS A 973 -0.90 -27.86 21.18
N TYR A 974 -1.43 -27.82 22.40
CA TYR A 974 -0.78 -28.40 23.57
C TYR A 974 -1.67 -29.46 24.21
N GLU A 975 -1.17 -30.70 24.29
CA GLU A 975 -1.84 -31.77 25.02
C GLU A 975 -1.40 -31.74 26.48
N LYS A 976 -2.30 -31.31 27.36
CA LYS A 976 -1.99 -31.09 28.79
C LYS A 976 -1.59 -32.36 29.52
N ARG A 977 -2.28 -33.48 29.28
CA ARG A 977 -2.12 -34.73 30.05
C ARG A 977 -0.71 -35.33 29.96
N LEU A 978 -0.09 -35.22 28.79
CA LEU A 978 1.23 -35.79 28.51
C LEU A 978 2.30 -34.70 28.29
N SER A 979 1.95 -33.43 28.50
CA SER A 979 2.80 -32.27 28.22
C SER A 979 3.43 -32.30 26.82
N ARG A 980 2.64 -32.66 25.81
CA ARG A 980 3.09 -32.75 24.41
C ARG A 980 2.75 -31.49 23.63
N THR A 981 3.59 -31.18 22.65
CA THR A 981 3.33 -30.14 21.66
C THR A 981 2.95 -30.80 20.34
N ILE A 982 1.86 -30.35 19.73
CA ILE A 982 1.43 -30.78 18.40
C ILE A 982 1.52 -29.59 17.46
N SER A 983 2.19 -29.75 16.31
CA SER A 983 2.22 -28.77 15.23
C SER A 983 1.50 -29.36 14.02
N VAL A 984 0.55 -28.64 13.45
CA VAL A 984 -0.25 -29.06 12.30
C VAL A 984 -0.02 -28.05 11.17
N SER A 985 0.59 -28.50 10.09
CA SER A 985 0.64 -27.81 8.80
C SER A 985 -0.50 -28.35 7.94
N TRP A 986 -1.64 -27.65 7.96
CA TRP A 986 -2.88 -28.19 7.40
C TRP A 986 -2.75 -28.54 5.91
N GLY A 987 -3.26 -29.70 5.52
CA GLY A 987 -3.17 -30.19 4.15
C GLY A 987 -1.81 -30.81 3.77
N TYR A 988 -0.87 -30.91 4.71
CA TYR A 988 0.45 -31.49 4.45
C TYR A 988 0.90 -32.49 5.52
N ALA A 989 1.21 -32.01 6.74
CA ALA A 989 1.79 -32.85 7.77
C ALA A 989 1.46 -32.36 9.20
N ALA A 990 1.54 -33.27 10.16
CA ALA A 990 1.50 -32.98 11.58
C ALA A 990 2.74 -33.55 12.30
N GLN A 991 3.21 -32.86 13.33
CA GLN A 991 4.37 -33.22 14.15
C GLN A 991 3.93 -33.32 15.61
N VAL A 992 4.28 -34.43 16.27
CA VAL A 992 4.04 -34.62 17.71
C VAL A 992 5.38 -34.65 18.44
N TYR A 993 5.64 -33.60 19.21
CA TYR A 993 6.80 -33.51 20.11
C TYR A 993 6.45 -34.14 21.46
N GLN A 994 7.34 -35.01 21.96
CA GLN A 994 7.13 -35.72 23.24
C GLN A 994 7.32 -34.83 24.47
N ASN A 995 7.74 -33.58 24.26
CA ASN A 995 8.01 -32.59 25.29
C ASN A 995 7.30 -31.28 24.97
N HIS A 996 7.09 -30.48 26.00
CA HIS A 996 6.62 -29.11 25.86
C HIS A 996 7.68 -28.27 25.12
N MET A 997 7.22 -27.52 24.12
CA MET A 997 7.99 -26.51 23.40
C MET A 997 7.24 -25.19 23.41
N SER A 998 7.95 -24.10 23.64
CA SER A 998 7.36 -22.76 23.56
C SER A 998 6.90 -22.47 22.12
N LEU A 999 5.83 -21.70 21.94
CA LEU A 999 5.31 -21.39 20.61
C LEU A 999 6.39 -20.76 19.70
N PRO A 1000 7.14 -19.72 20.11
CA PRO A 1000 8.22 -19.15 19.30
C PRO A 1000 9.27 -20.18 18.84
N ASP A 1001 9.54 -21.24 19.62
CA ASP A 1001 10.50 -22.28 19.23
C ASP A 1001 9.93 -23.30 18.25
N VAL A 1002 8.62 -23.55 18.30
CA VAL A 1002 7.91 -24.46 17.38
C VAL A 1002 7.73 -23.83 16.00
N LEU A 1003 7.59 -22.50 15.95
CA LEU A 1003 7.43 -21.74 14.70
C LEU A 1003 8.73 -21.60 13.90
N LYS A 1004 9.90 -21.93 14.48
CA LYS A 1004 11.18 -21.93 13.76
C LYS A 1004 11.22 -23.06 12.73
N VAL A 1005 11.76 -22.75 11.55
CA VAL A 1005 11.90 -23.71 10.45
C VAL A 1005 12.88 -24.80 10.83
N GLU A 1006 12.43 -26.05 10.85
CA GLU A 1006 13.33 -27.18 11.10
C GLU A 1006 14.27 -27.40 9.91
N LYS A 1007 15.58 -27.47 10.13
CA LYS A 1007 16.56 -27.52 9.03
C LYS A 1007 16.67 -28.94 8.45
N THR A 1008 15.69 -29.33 7.64
CA THR A 1008 15.65 -30.63 6.94
C THR A 1008 16.30 -30.60 5.55
N PHE A 1009 16.54 -29.40 5.03
CA PHE A 1009 17.06 -29.14 3.68
C PHE A 1009 18.55 -28.76 3.71
N LYS A 1010 19.13 -28.67 2.52
CA LYS A 1010 20.50 -28.19 2.26
C LYS A 1010 20.45 -26.84 1.52
N HIS A 1011 21.55 -26.11 1.60
CA HIS A 1011 21.73 -24.87 0.85
C HIS A 1011 21.63 -25.07 -0.68
N TRP A 1012 21.19 -24.02 -1.39
CA TRP A 1012 21.02 -24.02 -2.85
C TRP A 1012 22.32 -24.21 -3.63
N THR A 1013 23.34 -23.44 -3.27
CA THR A 1013 24.63 -23.43 -3.97
C THR A 1013 25.72 -23.95 -3.05
N GLY A 1014 26.61 -24.81 -3.54
CA GLY A 1014 27.84 -25.11 -2.81
C GLY A 1014 28.69 -23.85 -2.56
N GLY A 1015 29.51 -23.86 -1.51
CA GLY A 1015 30.48 -22.79 -1.27
C GLY A 1015 30.64 -22.39 0.21
N ASN A 1016 30.97 -21.10 0.40
CA ASN A 1016 31.34 -20.46 1.67
C ASN A 1016 30.17 -20.34 2.68
N VAL A 1017 30.49 -19.80 3.86
CA VAL A 1017 29.57 -19.60 5.00
C VAL A 1017 28.24 -18.93 4.61
N LEU A 1018 28.24 -18.00 3.63
CA LEU A 1018 27.02 -17.32 3.18
C LEU A 1018 25.96 -18.28 2.58
N ALA A 1019 26.39 -19.41 2.02
CA ALA A 1019 25.47 -20.38 1.42
C ALA A 1019 24.56 -21.03 2.46
N ASP A 1020 25.00 -21.15 3.72
CA ASP A 1020 24.24 -21.76 4.82
C ASP A 1020 23.33 -20.76 5.56
N LEU A 1021 23.21 -19.52 5.07
CA LEU A 1021 22.40 -18.46 5.66
C LEU A 1021 21.04 -18.32 4.97
N PHE A 1022 20.00 -18.03 5.76
CA PHE A 1022 18.60 -17.98 5.34
C PHE A 1022 17.90 -16.72 5.86
N THR A 1023 16.86 -16.27 5.19
CA THR A 1023 16.07 -15.08 5.58
C THR A 1023 14.94 -15.38 6.57
N PHE A 1024 15.08 -16.45 7.34
CA PHE A 1024 14.16 -16.89 8.38
C PHE A 1024 14.91 -17.64 9.48
N ASN A 1025 14.31 -17.75 10.67
CA ASN A 1025 14.93 -18.46 11.79
C ASN A 1025 14.83 -19.98 11.60
N THR A 1026 15.96 -20.65 11.71
CA THR A 1026 16.05 -22.12 11.65
C THR A 1026 16.26 -22.74 13.02
N ARG A 1027 15.87 -24.01 13.15
CA ARG A 1027 16.21 -24.87 14.27
C ARG A 1027 16.87 -26.13 13.74
N GLU A 1028 18.00 -26.49 14.32
CA GLU A 1028 18.73 -27.72 13.96
C GLU A 1028 17.95 -28.97 14.38
N LEU A 1029 18.08 -30.03 13.58
CA LEU A 1029 17.51 -31.33 13.93
C LEU A 1029 18.21 -31.91 15.15
N HIS A 1030 17.44 -32.48 16.08
CA HIS A 1030 18.03 -33.18 17.21
C HIS A 1030 18.92 -34.35 16.69
N PRO A 1031 20.17 -34.51 17.16
CA PRO A 1031 21.09 -35.53 16.65
C PRO A 1031 20.55 -36.96 16.87
N ASP A 1032 19.96 -37.22 18.03
CA ASP A 1032 19.20 -38.44 18.31
C ASP A 1032 17.85 -38.44 17.58
N PRO A 1033 17.60 -39.37 16.64
CA PRO A 1033 16.34 -39.47 15.92
C PRO A 1033 15.13 -39.73 16.82
N CYS A 1034 15.28 -40.36 17.98
CA CYS A 1034 14.16 -40.67 18.87
C CYS A 1034 13.68 -39.47 19.69
N LYS A 1035 14.47 -38.40 19.74
CA LYS A 1035 14.08 -37.11 20.33
C LYS A 1035 13.50 -36.13 19.30
N ARG A 1036 13.43 -36.52 18.03
CA ARG A 1036 12.74 -35.74 16.98
C ARG A 1036 11.23 -35.97 17.09
N PRO A 1037 10.40 -35.02 16.63
CA PRO A 1037 8.95 -35.20 16.60
C PRO A 1037 8.57 -36.43 15.77
N THR A 1038 7.52 -37.13 16.17
CA THR A 1038 6.89 -38.12 15.31
C THR A 1038 6.11 -37.40 14.22
N ILE A 1039 6.36 -37.76 12.96
CA ILE A 1039 5.79 -37.10 11.79
C ILE A 1039 4.59 -37.91 11.27
N PHE A 1040 3.53 -37.21 10.89
CA PHE A 1040 2.33 -37.73 10.27
C PHE A 1040 2.10 -36.99 8.96
N TYR A 1041 1.88 -37.71 7.86
CA TYR A 1041 1.60 -37.11 6.55
C TYR A 1041 0.12 -37.21 6.21
N LEU A 1042 -0.42 -36.22 5.50
CA LEU A 1042 -1.80 -36.25 5.00
C LEU A 1042 -2.01 -37.54 4.19
N GLU A 1043 -3.04 -38.30 4.57
CA GLU A 1043 -3.46 -39.52 3.89
C GLU A 1043 -4.71 -39.27 3.02
N ASN A 1044 -5.73 -38.63 3.59
CA ASN A 1044 -6.98 -38.34 2.88
C ASN A 1044 -7.76 -37.19 3.52
N LEU A 1045 -8.75 -36.71 2.76
CA LEU A 1045 -9.71 -35.69 3.16
C LEU A 1045 -11.12 -36.26 3.09
N SER A 1046 -11.97 -35.88 4.03
CA SER A 1046 -13.39 -36.24 4.05
C SER A 1046 -14.23 -35.08 4.56
N HIS A 1047 -15.52 -35.08 4.23
CA HIS A 1047 -16.47 -34.08 4.72
C HIS A 1047 -17.38 -34.69 5.78
N ALA A 1048 -17.54 -33.99 6.90
CA ALA A 1048 -18.55 -34.28 7.90
C ALA A 1048 -19.78 -33.37 7.73
N LYS A 1049 -20.80 -33.57 8.57
CA LYS A 1049 -22.02 -32.74 8.57
C LYS A 1049 -21.65 -31.26 8.80
N HIS A 1050 -22.47 -30.35 8.25
CA HIS A 1050 -22.34 -28.90 8.39
C HIS A 1050 -21.06 -28.29 7.78
N GLY A 1051 -20.48 -28.91 6.73
CA GLY A 1051 -19.37 -28.32 5.99
C GLY A 1051 -18.01 -28.41 6.70
N ILE A 1052 -17.91 -29.21 7.77
CA ILE A 1052 -16.64 -29.51 8.44
C ILE A 1052 -15.79 -30.39 7.54
N ILE A 1053 -14.53 -29.99 7.34
CA ILE A 1053 -13.52 -30.76 6.64
C ILE A 1053 -12.73 -31.56 7.67
N ILE A 1054 -12.57 -32.85 7.43
CA ILE A 1054 -11.76 -33.75 8.25
C ILE A 1054 -10.56 -34.19 7.40
N SER A 1055 -9.37 -33.82 7.85
CA SER A 1055 -8.11 -34.30 7.29
C SER A 1055 -7.52 -35.40 8.17
N SER A 1056 -7.16 -36.53 7.57
CA SER A 1056 -6.55 -37.68 8.24
C SER A 1056 -5.07 -37.73 7.92
N TYR A 1057 -4.22 -37.83 8.94
CA TYR A 1057 -2.77 -37.90 8.83
C TYR A 1057 -2.28 -39.22 9.39
N ARG A 1058 -1.51 -39.96 8.60
CA ARG A 1058 -0.96 -41.26 8.98
C ARG A 1058 0.48 -41.12 9.45
N LYS A 1059 0.80 -41.82 10.55
CA LYS A 1059 2.15 -41.89 11.12
C LYS A 1059 3.16 -42.38 10.08
N SER A 1060 4.24 -41.63 9.90
CA SER A 1060 5.41 -42.07 9.15
C SER A 1060 6.27 -43.00 10.01
N PHE A 1061 6.82 -44.06 9.42
CA PHE A 1061 7.59 -45.05 10.17
C PHE A 1061 8.82 -44.40 10.84
N GLN A 1062 8.95 -44.59 12.16
CA GLN A 1062 10.11 -44.17 12.94
C GLN A 1062 10.53 -45.32 13.85
N ASN A 1063 11.78 -45.77 13.72
CA ASN A 1063 12.31 -46.93 14.46
C ASN A 1063 12.75 -46.52 15.87
N CYS A 1064 11.77 -46.20 16.74
CA CYS A 1064 12.00 -45.81 18.12
C CYS A 1064 10.95 -46.45 19.03
N SER A 1065 11.36 -47.44 19.81
CA SER A 1065 10.50 -48.24 20.69
C SER A 1065 9.90 -47.45 21.88
N SER A 1066 10.38 -46.23 22.13
CA SER A 1066 9.99 -45.39 23.29
C SER A 1066 8.84 -44.40 23.01
N ASN A 1067 8.41 -44.21 21.76
CA ASN A 1067 7.44 -43.17 21.41
C ASN A 1067 6.00 -43.71 21.36
N VAL A 1068 5.24 -43.53 22.45
CA VAL A 1068 3.79 -43.77 22.52
C VAL A 1068 3.05 -42.67 21.76
N ALA A 1069 3.16 -42.66 20.43
CA ALA A 1069 2.44 -41.75 19.54
C ALA A 1069 1.25 -42.48 18.89
N PRO A 1070 0.12 -41.80 18.63
CA PRO A 1070 -1.01 -42.38 17.90
C PRO A 1070 -0.57 -42.88 16.52
N ASP A 1071 -1.38 -43.73 15.90
CA ASP A 1071 -1.17 -44.20 14.53
C ASP A 1071 -1.77 -43.23 13.51
N VAL A 1072 -2.85 -42.54 13.89
CA VAL A 1072 -3.59 -41.59 13.06
C VAL A 1072 -3.91 -40.32 13.83
N ILE A 1073 -3.77 -39.17 13.17
CA ILE A 1073 -4.28 -37.87 13.64
C ILE A 1073 -5.41 -37.44 12.72
N ARG A 1074 -6.57 -37.09 13.27
CA ARG A 1074 -7.68 -36.47 12.53
C ARG A 1074 -7.81 -35.01 12.94
N VAL A 1075 -7.81 -34.12 11.97
CA VAL A 1075 -7.95 -32.67 12.18
C VAL A 1075 -9.26 -32.21 11.57
N ALA A 1076 -10.17 -31.70 12.40
CA ALA A 1076 -11.45 -31.13 12.02
C ALA A 1076 -11.32 -29.60 11.89
N THR A 1077 -11.73 -29.06 10.74
CA THR A 1077 -11.65 -27.64 10.42
C THR A 1077 -12.88 -27.16 9.67
N SER A 1078 -13.34 -25.94 9.95
CA SER A 1078 -14.22 -25.22 9.01
C SER A 1078 -13.39 -24.60 7.89
N LYS A 1079 -13.95 -24.57 6.68
CA LYS A 1079 -13.31 -23.96 5.51
C LYS A 1079 -12.92 -22.51 5.81
N LEU A 1080 -11.67 -22.14 5.55
CA LEU A 1080 -11.19 -20.78 5.75
C LEU A 1080 -11.54 -19.90 4.55
N GLU A 1081 -12.32 -18.85 4.80
CA GLU A 1081 -12.62 -17.81 3.81
C GLU A 1081 -12.28 -16.45 4.42
N LEU A 1082 -11.04 -16.01 4.22
CA LEU A 1082 -10.54 -14.74 4.73
C LEU A 1082 -11.32 -13.59 4.08
N ASP A 1083 -11.69 -12.55 4.82
CA ASP A 1083 -12.09 -11.28 4.22
C ASP A 1083 -10.87 -10.36 3.97
N ILE A 1084 -11.09 -9.16 3.41
CA ILE A 1084 -10.00 -8.20 3.15
C ILE A 1084 -9.31 -7.76 4.44
N LYS A 1085 -10.07 -7.57 5.54
CA LYS A 1085 -9.50 -7.16 6.83
C LYS A 1085 -8.63 -8.28 7.41
N GLN A 1086 -9.10 -9.52 7.37
CA GLN A 1086 -8.34 -10.68 7.80
C GLN A 1086 -7.08 -10.88 6.96
N LEU A 1087 -7.10 -10.59 5.65
CA LEU A 1087 -5.89 -10.61 4.82
C LEU A 1087 -4.87 -9.53 5.19
N LEU A 1088 -5.33 -8.37 5.68
CA LEU A 1088 -4.49 -7.25 6.09
C LEU A 1088 -3.93 -7.42 7.50
N SER A 1089 -4.65 -8.11 8.40
CA SER A 1089 -4.26 -8.37 9.78
C SER A 1089 -4.52 -9.83 10.15
N GLN A 1090 -3.67 -10.74 9.67
CA GLN A 1090 -3.86 -12.16 9.89
C GLN A 1090 -3.52 -12.55 11.33
N ARG A 1091 -4.38 -13.38 11.92
CA ARG A 1091 -4.19 -13.98 13.24
C ARG A 1091 -4.13 -15.49 13.09
N ARG A 1092 -3.14 -16.13 13.72
CA ARG A 1092 -3.05 -17.60 13.77
C ARG A 1092 -4.28 -18.18 14.45
N HIS A 1093 -4.80 -19.26 13.89
CA HIS A 1093 -5.90 -20.01 14.48
C HIS A 1093 -5.44 -20.79 15.72
N CYS A 1094 -6.37 -21.01 16.65
CA CYS A 1094 -6.16 -21.82 17.83
C CYS A 1094 -6.59 -23.26 17.53
N CYS A 1095 -6.17 -24.18 18.40
CA CYS A 1095 -6.58 -25.56 18.27
C CYS A 1095 -6.65 -26.30 19.61
N ASP A 1096 -7.54 -27.29 19.62
CA ASP A 1096 -7.81 -28.12 20.78
C ASP A 1096 -7.51 -29.58 20.47
N VAL A 1097 -6.80 -30.27 21.37
CA VAL A 1097 -6.68 -31.73 21.34
C VAL A 1097 -7.91 -32.32 22.00
N LEU A 1098 -8.74 -33.02 21.23
CA LEU A 1098 -10.02 -33.55 21.66
C LEU A 1098 -9.84 -34.93 22.34
N PRO A 1099 -10.68 -35.27 23.34
CA PRO A 1099 -10.70 -36.61 23.92
C PRO A 1099 -11.09 -37.65 22.88
N SER A 1100 -10.23 -38.66 22.65
CA SER A 1100 -10.54 -39.79 21.78
C SER A 1100 -10.70 -41.07 22.62
N SER A 1101 -11.78 -41.80 22.41
CA SER A 1101 -12.00 -43.14 22.97
C SER A 1101 -11.47 -44.26 22.08
N VAL A 1102 -10.95 -43.93 20.89
CA VAL A 1102 -10.46 -44.90 19.91
C VAL A 1102 -8.95 -45.07 20.11
N PRO A 1103 -8.46 -46.28 20.45
CA PRO A 1103 -7.03 -46.54 20.60
C PRO A 1103 -6.26 -46.18 19.33
N GLY A 1104 -5.11 -45.51 19.48
CA GLY A 1104 -4.25 -45.13 18.36
C GLY A 1104 -4.74 -43.93 17.53
N LEU A 1105 -5.85 -43.27 17.91
CA LEU A 1105 -6.37 -42.08 17.24
C LEU A 1105 -6.25 -40.83 18.12
N MET A 1106 -5.71 -39.75 17.56
CA MET A 1106 -5.75 -38.41 18.15
C MET A 1106 -6.64 -37.50 17.31
N GLU A 1107 -7.54 -36.78 17.95
CA GLU A 1107 -8.45 -35.84 17.28
C GLU A 1107 -8.09 -34.40 17.66
N ILE A 1108 -8.08 -33.50 16.68
CA ILE A 1108 -7.72 -32.10 16.83
C ILE A 1108 -8.78 -31.25 16.14
N ALA A 1109 -9.22 -30.16 16.78
CA ALA A 1109 -10.04 -29.14 16.14
C ALA A 1109 -9.20 -27.88 15.93
N ILE A 1110 -9.19 -27.32 14.70
CA ILE A 1110 -8.64 -25.98 14.44
C ILE A 1110 -9.80 -24.99 14.28
N ARG A 1111 -9.74 -23.88 15.02
CA ARG A 1111 -10.79 -22.86 15.07
C ARG A 1111 -10.20 -21.45 15.22
N GLU A 1112 -11.03 -20.45 15.04
CA GLU A 1112 -10.65 -19.09 15.43
C GLU A 1112 -10.40 -19.04 16.95
N CYS A 1113 -9.38 -18.28 17.34
CA CYS A 1113 -9.09 -18.01 18.75
C CYS A 1113 -10.14 -17.08 19.35
N ALA A 1114 -10.47 -17.25 20.63
CA ALA A 1114 -11.21 -16.23 21.37
C ALA A 1114 -10.37 -14.94 21.50
N GLU A 1115 -11.01 -13.83 21.90
CA GLU A 1115 -10.39 -12.50 21.87
C GLU A 1115 -9.07 -12.45 22.65
N ASP A 1116 -8.99 -12.97 23.86
CA ASP A 1116 -7.79 -12.98 24.70
C ASP A 1116 -7.15 -14.37 24.86
N GLU A 1117 -7.55 -15.32 24.01
CA GLU A 1117 -7.00 -16.67 24.01
C GLU A 1117 -5.55 -16.68 23.54
N LEU A 1118 -4.69 -17.26 24.38
CA LEU A 1118 -3.27 -17.44 24.15
C LEU A 1118 -2.98 -18.87 23.68
N ILE A 1119 -2.15 -19.00 22.65
CA ILE A 1119 -1.59 -20.27 22.18
C ILE A 1119 -0.40 -20.63 23.08
N HIS A 1120 -0.68 -21.17 24.26
CA HIS A 1120 0.32 -21.67 25.19
C HIS A 1120 -0.17 -22.93 25.91
N MET A 1121 0.76 -23.62 26.58
CA MET A 1121 0.38 -24.69 27.49
C MET A 1121 -0.19 -24.06 28.77
N GLN A 1122 -1.51 -24.16 28.94
CA GLN A 1122 -2.24 -23.72 30.14
C GLN A 1122 -2.02 -24.63 31.33
#